data_AF-A0A934Y697-F1
#
_entry.id   AF-A0A934Y697-F1
#
_cell.length_a   1.000
_cell.length_b   1.000
_cell.length_c   1.000
_cell.angle_alpha   90.00
_cell.angle_beta   90.00
_cell.angle_gamma   90.00
#
_symmetry.space_group_name_H-M   'P 1'
#
loop_
_entity.id
_entity.type
_entity.pdbx_description
1 polymer ?
#
loop_
_entity_poly.entity_id
_entity_poly.type
_entity_poly.pdbx_seq_one_letter_code
_entity_poly.pdbx_strand_id
1 'polypeptide(L)'
;MSKSSASLTSVMCAHCGDPCNSQYVDNSLTFCCNGCRTVYNILNENGLCDYYNLNEMPGISMRDEIRLSKYDYLDNEEIANKLISFRNNSITHIQFQLPQIHCSSCLYLLENLHKINDAVYNARVDFSLKEVHIIYDHNLLKLSSLVSDLAHLGYEPFISLSDAGIKKAKTPDRSKIYKIGIAGFCFANIMMMSLPEYLASGSVIDAPIQLFLKYAMISLSLPVIFYSGQEFFTSAWKSLREGFLNIDAPIAFAIAITFIRSIYEMIWGSGSGYLDSMSGIIFFMLVGRLMQDQAYKSMSFDRDYKSFFPLSVKLLNKGKLINTEVEDIKVDDVIRIHNGEIIPVDALLSKGKALIDYSFVTGESNPTNVKIGEIIYAGGKQLDENIELVVIKPIAQSYLTNLWNNSVFSDKKHPKSFIHSVSRYFTVVLLLIGITTAAYWIYRGDTNTMWRALTAVFIVACPCALLLSTTYTYGNLMRIFSQRKFYLRHHDVIEAMTKIDHIVFDKTGTLTDNHINEVQYVGESIDYENLNVVYALLDRSNHSLSKAIKQDIGIYNDISIENFKNIPGKGIEAWYNDRHYKIGSASFINVSPNLYEVKGAQVFISIDGKTLGCYGIKNIYREGVSEMIKAIGKSYKISILSGDNENEKKYLQSIINNEQACFFNQAPQEKLEYIKTLQSEGQNVMMVGDGLNDAGALKQSDVGIAINDSGNNFTPAADGILDGRMLSDLNKFLYTAVLGRKVIFAAFAVSILYNIIGLYYSVQGLLSPMIAAILMPLSSLTILLITYSLSGYLARKMKIKTVR
;
A
#
# COMPACT_ATOMS: atom_id res chain seq x y z
N MET A 1 -54.05 -5.39 2.40
CA MET A 1 -53.68 -6.80 2.65
C MET A 1 -52.16 -6.86 2.76
N SER A 2 -51.63 -6.85 3.99
CA SER A 2 -50.20 -6.97 4.28
C SER A 2 -49.78 -8.44 4.14
N LYS A 3 -48.86 -8.73 3.22
CA LYS A 3 -48.17 -10.02 3.20
C LYS A 3 -47.14 -10.00 4.33
N SER A 4 -47.46 -10.72 5.40
CA SER A 4 -46.53 -11.17 6.42
C SER A 4 -45.48 -12.07 5.76
N SER A 5 -44.23 -11.59 5.67
CA SER A 5 -43.07 -12.41 5.36
C SER A 5 -42.65 -13.16 6.63
N ALA A 6 -42.95 -14.44 6.71
CA ALA A 6 -42.36 -15.31 7.72
C ALA A 6 -40.85 -15.39 7.47
N SER A 7 -40.06 -14.79 8.36
CA SER A 7 -38.60 -14.92 8.38
C SER A 7 -38.24 -16.35 8.79
N LEU A 8 -37.76 -17.16 7.85
CA LEU A 8 -37.04 -18.40 8.16
C LEU A 8 -35.77 -18.01 8.91
N THR A 9 -35.70 -18.30 10.21
CA THR A 9 -34.47 -18.14 10.99
C THR A 9 -33.43 -19.11 10.46
N SER A 10 -32.46 -18.60 9.69
CA SER A 10 -31.32 -19.36 9.21
C SER A 10 -30.47 -19.82 10.40
N VAL A 11 -30.27 -21.14 10.54
CA VAL A 11 -29.36 -21.70 11.55
C VAL A 11 -27.94 -21.23 11.22
N MET A 12 -27.23 -20.64 12.19
CA MET A 12 -25.90 -20.06 11.98
C MET A 12 -24.80 -21.02 12.45
N CYS A 13 -23.62 -20.96 11.83
CA CYS A 13 -22.47 -21.79 12.22
C CYS A 13 -21.91 -21.34 13.56
N ALA A 14 -21.73 -22.29 14.49
CA ALA A 14 -21.18 -22.01 15.81
C ALA A 14 -19.70 -21.54 15.80
N HIS A 15 -18.96 -21.83 14.73
CA HIS A 15 -17.55 -21.41 14.61
C HIS A 15 -17.39 -20.09 13.85
N CYS A 16 -17.84 -20.02 12.59
CA CYS A 16 -17.62 -18.87 11.70
C CYS A 16 -18.82 -17.93 11.51
N GLY A 17 -20.00 -18.28 12.03
CA GLY A 17 -21.20 -17.46 11.88
C GLY A 17 -21.86 -17.47 10.49
N ASP A 18 -21.40 -18.28 9.54
CA ASP A 18 -22.08 -18.42 8.24
C ASP A 18 -23.45 -19.13 8.37
N PRO A 19 -24.44 -18.81 7.51
CA PRO A 19 -25.70 -19.55 7.46
C PRO A 19 -25.48 -21.02 7.05
N CYS A 20 -26.09 -21.94 7.81
CA CYS A 20 -25.97 -23.39 7.65
C CYS A 20 -27.23 -23.99 7.00
N ASN A 21 -27.02 -24.86 6.01
CA ASN A 21 -28.03 -25.81 5.54
C ASN A 21 -27.84 -27.16 6.26
N SER A 22 -27.90 -27.15 7.61
CA SER A 22 -28.07 -28.29 8.53
C SER A 22 -27.39 -29.65 8.26
N GLN A 23 -26.18 -29.72 7.67
CA GLN A 23 -25.53 -31.02 7.37
C GLN A 23 -24.49 -31.51 8.39
N TYR A 24 -23.95 -30.64 9.26
CA TYR A 24 -22.90 -31.01 10.23
C TYR A 24 -23.30 -30.58 11.65
N VAL A 25 -23.58 -31.55 12.53
CA VAL A 25 -24.01 -31.32 13.92
C VAL A 25 -23.09 -32.08 14.88
N ASP A 26 -22.59 -31.39 15.90
CA ASP A 26 -21.79 -31.98 16.99
C ASP A 26 -22.13 -31.28 18.32
N ASN A 27 -22.32 -32.02 19.41
CA ASN A 27 -22.71 -31.47 20.72
C ASN A 27 -23.81 -30.39 20.68
N SER A 28 -24.91 -30.62 19.94
CA SER A 28 -26.02 -29.65 19.73
C SER A 28 -25.67 -28.32 19.05
N LEU A 29 -24.44 -28.19 18.53
CA LEU A 29 -23.99 -27.06 17.71
C LEU A 29 -24.00 -27.44 16.23
N THR A 30 -24.26 -26.47 15.37
CA THR A 30 -24.35 -26.64 13.91
C THR A 30 -23.16 -25.99 13.21
N PHE A 31 -22.61 -26.66 12.20
CA PHE A 31 -21.46 -26.19 11.43
C PHE A 31 -21.78 -26.09 9.94
N CYS A 32 -21.20 -25.10 9.26
CA CYS A 32 -21.43 -24.87 7.83
C CYS A 32 -20.65 -25.84 6.93
N CYS A 33 -19.55 -26.42 7.43
CA CYS A 33 -18.71 -27.38 6.72
C CYS A 33 -17.97 -28.30 7.71
N ASN A 34 -17.42 -29.41 7.20
CA ASN A 34 -16.62 -30.34 8.00
C ASN A 34 -15.36 -29.67 8.58
N GLY A 35 -14.74 -28.72 7.85
CA GLY A 35 -13.58 -27.98 8.35
C GLY A 35 -13.86 -27.18 9.62
N CYS A 36 -14.97 -26.43 9.67
CA CYS A 36 -15.36 -25.69 10.88
C CYS A 36 -15.65 -26.62 12.07
N ARG A 37 -16.19 -27.82 11.80
CA ARG A 37 -16.39 -28.86 12.83
C ARG A 37 -15.04 -29.38 13.35
N THR A 38 -14.10 -29.68 12.46
CA THR A 38 -12.76 -30.14 12.84
C THR A 38 -12.02 -29.13 13.70
N VAL A 39 -12.04 -27.84 13.32
CA VAL A 39 -11.41 -26.78 14.12
C VAL A 39 -12.04 -26.70 15.50
N TYR A 40 -13.37 -26.72 15.60
CA TYR A 40 -14.05 -26.72 16.89
C TYR A 40 -13.61 -27.90 17.78
N ASN A 41 -13.51 -29.11 17.21
CA ASN A 41 -13.09 -30.29 17.94
C ASN A 41 -11.63 -30.18 18.42
N ILE A 42 -10.72 -29.69 17.58
CA ILE A 42 -9.32 -29.43 17.96
C ILE A 42 -9.26 -28.45 19.14
N LEU A 43 -10.02 -27.36 19.10
CA LEU A 43 -10.04 -26.38 20.19
C LEU A 43 -10.62 -26.98 21.48
N ASN A 44 -11.66 -27.79 21.37
CA ASN A 44 -12.32 -28.42 22.51
C ASN A 44 -11.44 -29.49 23.17
N GLU A 45 -10.77 -30.34 22.39
CA GLU A 45 -9.86 -31.38 22.88
C GLU A 45 -8.64 -30.79 23.59
N ASN A 46 -8.16 -29.63 23.15
CA ASN A 46 -6.99 -28.95 23.72
C ASN A 46 -7.32 -27.90 24.79
N GLY A 47 -8.58 -27.84 25.25
CA GLY A 47 -9.01 -26.93 26.32
C GLY A 47 -8.93 -25.44 25.94
N LEU A 48 -9.16 -25.11 24.67
CA LEU A 48 -9.06 -23.75 24.10
C LEU A 48 -10.43 -23.10 23.86
N CYS A 49 -11.50 -23.59 24.49
CA CYS A 49 -12.87 -23.09 24.29
C CYS A 49 -13.08 -21.62 24.70
N ASP A 50 -12.19 -21.04 25.52
CA ASP A 50 -12.16 -19.60 25.79
C ASP A 50 -12.06 -18.75 24.51
N TYR A 51 -11.57 -19.33 23.41
CA TYR A 51 -11.61 -18.77 22.06
C TYR A 51 -12.99 -18.20 21.69
N TYR A 52 -14.07 -18.90 22.06
CA TYR A 52 -15.46 -18.51 21.77
C TYR A 52 -16.07 -17.56 22.81
N ASN A 53 -15.44 -17.41 23.98
CA ASN A 53 -15.88 -16.46 25.01
C ASN A 53 -15.35 -15.04 24.74
N LEU A 54 -14.24 -14.92 24.00
CA LEU A 54 -13.58 -13.65 23.75
C LEU A 54 -14.27 -12.79 22.68
N ASN A 55 -14.89 -13.41 21.68
CA ASN A 55 -15.70 -12.75 20.65
C ASN A 55 -16.79 -13.72 20.19
N GLU A 56 -17.94 -13.19 19.76
CA GLU A 56 -18.97 -14.00 19.11
C GLU A 56 -18.51 -14.41 17.70
N MET A 57 -18.55 -15.71 17.40
CA MET A 57 -18.28 -16.31 16.08
C MET A 57 -16.94 -15.89 15.42
N PRO A 58 -15.78 -16.08 16.09
CA PRO A 58 -14.48 -15.60 15.62
C PRO A 58 -13.83 -16.48 14.53
N GLY A 59 -14.43 -17.63 14.19
CA GLY A 59 -13.87 -18.60 13.26
C GLY A 59 -13.93 -18.17 11.80
N ILE A 60 -13.08 -18.79 10.99
CA ILE A 60 -13.08 -18.60 9.53
C ILE A 60 -13.73 -19.82 8.87
N SER A 61 -14.50 -19.58 7.82
CA SER A 61 -15.15 -20.64 7.05
C SER A 61 -14.11 -21.50 6.32
N MET A 62 -14.06 -22.80 6.62
CA MET A 62 -13.09 -23.75 6.06
C MET A 62 -13.75 -24.64 5.00
N ARG A 63 -14.40 -24.02 4.01
CA ARG A 63 -15.15 -24.76 2.97
C ARG A 63 -14.24 -25.45 1.96
N ASP A 64 -13.05 -24.91 1.74
CA ASP A 64 -12.07 -25.48 0.83
C ASP A 64 -11.17 -26.48 1.57
N GLU A 65 -11.05 -27.71 1.04
CA GLU A 65 -10.10 -28.69 1.59
C GLU A 65 -8.65 -28.27 1.30
N ILE A 66 -7.88 -28.04 2.36
CA ILE A 66 -6.45 -27.75 2.25
C ILE A 66 -5.71 -29.07 1.97
N ARG A 67 -5.09 -29.16 0.80
CA ARG A 67 -4.26 -30.31 0.42
C ARG A 67 -2.97 -30.34 1.25
N LEU A 68 -2.74 -31.43 1.98
CA LEU A 68 -1.51 -31.66 2.76
C LEU A 68 -0.22 -31.47 1.94
N SER A 69 -0.23 -31.89 0.67
CA SER A 69 0.94 -31.82 -0.23
C SER A 69 1.26 -30.40 -0.76
N LYS A 70 0.48 -29.39 -0.37
CA LYS A 70 0.68 -27.99 -0.79
C LYS A 70 1.98 -27.42 -0.24
N TYR A 71 2.36 -27.84 0.97
CA TYR A 71 3.50 -27.27 1.71
C TYR A 71 4.77 -28.12 1.66
N ASP A 72 4.78 -29.22 0.90
CA ASP A 72 5.94 -30.13 0.77
C ASP A 72 7.21 -29.42 0.29
N TYR A 73 7.09 -28.28 -0.38
CA TYR A 73 8.26 -27.50 -0.80
C TYR A 73 9.05 -26.92 0.38
N LEU A 74 8.43 -26.78 1.55
CA LEU A 74 9.07 -26.34 2.78
C LEU A 74 9.93 -27.44 3.43
N ASP A 75 9.85 -28.69 2.95
CA ASP A 75 10.77 -29.76 3.36
C ASP A 75 12.13 -29.65 2.67
N ASN A 76 12.26 -28.84 1.61
CA ASN A 76 13.55 -28.56 0.99
C ASN A 76 14.34 -27.57 1.86
N GLU A 77 15.52 -27.98 2.33
CA GLU A 77 16.35 -27.16 3.22
C GLU A 77 16.75 -25.81 2.60
N GLU A 78 16.97 -25.73 1.29
CA GLU A 78 17.34 -24.46 0.64
C GLU A 78 16.20 -23.43 0.73
N ILE A 79 14.97 -23.88 0.50
CA ILE A 79 13.77 -23.02 0.56
C ILE A 79 13.43 -22.70 2.02
N ALA A 80 13.49 -23.70 2.91
CA ALA A 80 13.22 -23.51 4.33
C ALA A 80 14.18 -22.49 4.96
N ASN A 81 15.47 -22.57 4.64
CA ASN A 81 16.49 -21.66 5.17
C ASN A 81 16.25 -20.19 4.82
N LYS A 82 15.50 -19.89 3.75
CA LYS A 82 15.12 -18.52 3.39
C LYS A 82 14.06 -17.92 4.31
N LEU A 83 13.22 -18.76 4.92
CA LEU A 83 12.14 -18.36 5.83
C LEU A 83 12.59 -18.40 7.30
N ILE A 84 13.63 -19.19 7.59
CA ILE A 84 14.14 -19.37 8.95
C ILE A 84 14.95 -18.14 9.39
N SER A 85 14.52 -17.52 10.48
CA SER A 85 15.22 -16.39 11.09
C SER A 85 16.43 -16.82 11.93
N PHE A 86 16.34 -17.99 12.57
CA PHE A 86 17.41 -18.59 13.37
C PHE A 86 17.17 -20.10 13.52
N ARG A 87 18.23 -20.92 13.47
CA ARG A 87 18.20 -22.37 13.71
C ARG A 87 19.42 -22.79 14.51
N ASN A 88 19.22 -23.61 15.54
CA ASN A 88 20.28 -24.32 16.25
C ASN A 88 20.08 -25.85 16.11
N ASN A 89 20.68 -26.68 16.97
CA ASN A 89 20.61 -28.14 16.84
C ASN A 89 19.23 -28.77 17.06
N SER A 90 18.29 -28.08 17.71
CA SER A 90 16.93 -28.61 17.95
C SER A 90 15.83 -27.60 17.70
N ILE A 91 16.11 -26.31 17.80
CA ILE A 91 15.12 -25.24 17.74
C ILE A 91 15.25 -24.45 16.44
N THR A 92 14.10 -24.18 15.83
CA THR A 92 13.96 -23.26 14.70
C THR A 92 13.05 -22.10 15.08
N HIS A 93 13.47 -20.88 14.73
CA HIS A 93 12.69 -19.66 14.87
C HIS A 93 12.22 -19.22 13.48
N ILE A 94 10.92 -19.06 13.34
CA ILE A 94 10.30 -18.62 12.09
C ILE A 94 9.31 -17.50 12.34
N GLN A 95 9.12 -16.67 11.32
CA GLN A 95 8.15 -15.59 11.31
C GLN A 95 7.27 -15.74 10.09
N PHE A 96 5.95 -15.68 10.30
CA PHE A 96 4.97 -15.76 9.23
C PHE A 96 4.03 -14.57 9.28
N GLN A 97 3.66 -14.06 8.11
CA GLN A 97 2.55 -13.12 8.00
C GLN A 97 1.24 -13.90 7.87
N LEU A 98 0.27 -13.58 8.73
CA LEU A 98 -1.06 -14.20 8.82
C LEU A 98 -2.14 -13.13 8.60
N PRO A 99 -2.50 -12.78 7.34
CA PRO A 99 -3.48 -11.74 7.04
C PRO A 99 -4.85 -11.92 7.71
N GLN A 100 -5.18 -13.15 8.08
CA GLN A 100 -6.43 -13.59 8.69
C GLN A 100 -6.59 -13.14 10.15
N ILE A 101 -5.53 -12.66 10.81
CA ILE A 101 -5.62 -12.11 12.17
C ILE A 101 -6.53 -10.88 12.15
N HIS A 102 -7.64 -10.92 12.91
CA HIS A 102 -8.64 -9.85 12.93
C HIS A 102 -9.26 -9.58 14.31
N CYS A 103 -9.14 -10.47 15.28
CA CYS A 103 -9.73 -10.30 16.61
C CYS A 103 -8.82 -10.83 17.75
N SER A 104 -9.23 -10.59 19.00
CA SER A 104 -8.53 -11.08 20.20
C SER A 104 -8.58 -12.61 20.34
N SER A 105 -9.59 -13.27 19.77
CA SER A 105 -9.66 -14.73 19.74
C SER A 105 -8.54 -15.32 18.86
N CYS A 106 -8.20 -14.67 17.73
CA CYS A 106 -7.05 -15.04 16.90
C CYS A 106 -5.74 -15.00 17.69
N LEU A 107 -5.54 -13.92 18.45
CA LEU A 107 -4.37 -13.73 19.31
C LEU A 107 -4.25 -14.86 20.33
N TYR A 108 -5.34 -15.12 21.07
CA TYR A 108 -5.39 -16.18 22.08
C TYR A 108 -5.04 -17.56 21.50
N LEU A 109 -5.64 -17.92 20.37
CA LEU A 109 -5.41 -19.22 19.73
C LEU A 109 -3.95 -19.38 19.30
N LEU A 110 -3.42 -18.41 18.55
CA LEU A 110 -2.08 -18.48 17.98
C LEU A 110 -0.99 -18.47 19.06
N GLU A 111 -1.14 -17.70 20.15
CA GLU A 111 -0.19 -17.73 21.26
C GLU A 111 -0.26 -19.03 22.10
N ASN A 112 -1.40 -19.73 22.04
CA ASN A 112 -1.58 -21.04 22.67
C ASN A 112 -1.38 -22.22 21.69
N LEU A 113 -0.70 -22.01 20.56
CA LEU A 113 -0.42 -23.09 19.59
C LEU A 113 0.36 -24.27 20.21
N HIS A 114 1.16 -24.00 21.24
CA HIS A 114 1.88 -25.01 22.03
C HIS A 114 0.96 -26.03 22.74
N LYS A 115 -0.32 -25.70 22.96
CA LYS A 115 -1.31 -26.65 23.50
C LYS A 115 -1.87 -27.59 22.44
N ILE A 116 -1.79 -27.21 21.17
CA ILE A 116 -2.29 -28.01 20.03
C ILE A 116 -1.17 -28.93 19.52
N ASN A 117 0.07 -28.45 19.53
CA ASN A 117 1.23 -29.21 19.09
C ASN A 117 2.40 -29.03 20.07
N ASP A 118 2.75 -30.10 20.80
CA ASP A 118 3.79 -30.13 21.83
C ASP A 118 5.19 -29.77 21.29
N ALA A 119 5.42 -29.90 19.98
CA ALA A 119 6.68 -29.51 19.37
C ALA A 119 6.86 -27.98 19.27
N VAL A 120 5.78 -27.20 19.45
CA VAL A 120 5.83 -25.73 19.48
C VAL A 120 6.11 -25.28 20.91
N TYR A 121 7.24 -24.63 21.15
CA TYR A 121 7.59 -24.13 22.48
C TYR A 121 6.95 -22.78 22.80
N ASN A 122 6.88 -21.90 21.79
CA ASN A 122 6.35 -20.56 21.98
C ASN A 122 5.86 -19.98 20.66
N ALA A 123 4.76 -19.24 20.72
CA ALA A 123 4.23 -18.47 19.62
C ALA A 123 3.85 -17.08 20.14
N ARG A 124 4.29 -16.02 19.46
CA ARG A 124 3.97 -14.62 19.80
C ARG A 124 3.42 -13.91 18.58
N VAL A 125 2.32 -13.19 18.75
CA VAL A 125 1.66 -12.50 17.65
C VAL A 125 1.87 -11.00 17.76
N ASP A 126 2.34 -10.38 16.67
CA ASP A 126 2.21 -8.94 16.48
C ASP A 126 0.90 -8.66 15.75
N PHE A 127 -0.11 -8.22 16.51
CA PHE A 127 -1.43 -7.92 15.96
C PHE A 127 -1.42 -6.76 14.96
N SER A 128 -0.50 -5.79 15.10
CA SER A 128 -0.44 -4.61 14.23
C SER A 128 0.14 -4.96 12.86
N LEU A 129 1.13 -5.84 12.84
CA LEU A 129 1.78 -6.31 11.61
C LEU A 129 1.09 -7.54 11.00
N LYS A 130 0.18 -8.17 11.76
CA LYS A 130 -0.43 -9.46 11.44
C LYS A 130 0.63 -10.54 11.22
N GLU A 131 1.59 -10.60 12.12
CA GLU A 131 2.71 -11.55 12.05
C GLU A 131 2.72 -12.45 13.29
N VAL A 132 3.16 -13.69 13.11
CA VAL A 132 3.40 -14.62 14.22
C VAL A 132 4.87 -15.05 14.20
N HIS A 133 5.51 -14.99 15.36
CA HIS A 133 6.83 -15.55 15.60
C HIS A 133 6.68 -16.88 16.32
N ILE A 134 7.14 -17.96 15.72
CA ILE A 134 7.01 -19.33 16.24
C ILE A 134 8.40 -19.89 16.51
N ILE A 135 8.54 -20.51 17.69
CA ILE A 135 9.72 -21.25 18.14
C ILE A 135 9.28 -22.70 18.32
N TYR A 136 9.86 -23.62 17.55
CA TYR A 136 9.48 -25.03 17.57
C TYR A 136 10.70 -25.96 17.45
N ASP A 137 10.54 -27.21 17.91
CA ASP A 137 11.52 -28.27 17.75
C ASP A 137 11.40 -28.90 16.35
N HIS A 138 12.42 -28.69 15.52
CA HIS A 138 12.41 -29.14 14.14
C HIS A 138 12.80 -30.63 13.97
N ASN A 139 13.18 -31.31 15.05
CA ASN A 139 13.36 -32.77 15.06
C ASN A 139 12.03 -33.50 15.26
N LEU A 140 11.08 -32.86 15.95
CA LEU A 140 9.75 -33.42 16.23
C LEU A 140 8.71 -32.99 15.21
N LEU A 141 8.80 -31.77 14.68
CA LEU A 141 7.85 -31.20 13.73
C LEU A 141 8.58 -30.65 12.51
N LYS A 142 8.15 -31.04 11.31
CA LYS A 142 8.67 -30.44 10.08
C LYS A 142 8.03 -29.08 9.81
N LEU A 143 8.73 -28.23 9.07
CA LEU A 143 8.24 -26.90 8.69
C LEU A 143 6.94 -26.98 7.87
N SER A 144 6.86 -27.90 6.90
CA SER A 144 5.65 -28.14 6.11
C SER A 144 4.45 -28.50 6.98
N SER A 145 4.66 -29.35 8.00
CA SER A 145 3.63 -29.77 8.96
C SER A 145 3.17 -28.60 9.82
N LEU A 146 4.09 -27.78 10.34
CA LEU A 146 3.74 -26.58 11.11
C LEU A 146 2.85 -25.62 10.30
N VAL A 147 3.18 -25.39 9.02
CA VAL A 147 2.39 -24.53 8.13
C VAL A 147 1.04 -25.16 7.81
N SER A 148 0.98 -26.49 7.65
CA SER A 148 -0.27 -27.22 7.48
C SER A 148 -1.18 -27.09 8.69
N ASP A 149 -0.63 -27.22 9.91
CA ASP A 149 -1.38 -27.08 11.16
C ASP A 149 -2.01 -25.67 11.28
N LEU A 150 -1.22 -24.62 11.01
CA LEU A 150 -1.71 -23.24 10.98
C LEU A 150 -2.82 -23.04 9.94
N ALA A 151 -2.64 -23.59 8.75
CA ALA A 151 -3.62 -23.48 7.68
C ALA A 151 -4.92 -24.22 8.05
N HIS A 152 -4.85 -25.41 8.66
CA HIS A 152 -6.02 -26.14 9.15
C HIS A 152 -6.79 -25.41 10.26
N LEU A 153 -6.11 -24.58 11.06
CA LEU A 153 -6.75 -23.71 12.06
C LEU A 153 -7.36 -22.44 11.44
N GLY A 154 -7.28 -22.25 10.11
CA GLY A 154 -7.78 -21.08 9.40
C GLY A 154 -6.79 -19.92 9.29
N TYR A 155 -5.53 -20.12 9.70
CA TYR A 155 -4.47 -19.12 9.67
C TYR A 155 -3.39 -19.50 8.66
N GLU A 156 -3.78 -19.62 7.40
CA GLU A 156 -2.84 -19.94 6.32
C GLU A 156 -1.75 -18.87 6.19
N PRO A 157 -0.46 -19.22 6.39
CA PRO A 157 0.64 -18.29 6.19
C PRO A 157 0.74 -17.79 4.76
N PHE A 158 0.90 -16.48 4.63
CA PHE A 158 1.29 -15.88 3.36
C PHE A 158 2.79 -16.07 3.17
N ILE A 159 3.20 -16.89 2.20
CA ILE A 159 4.61 -17.20 1.91
C ILE A 159 4.90 -16.85 0.45
N SER A 160 5.74 -15.84 0.22
CA SER A 160 5.97 -15.23 -1.09
C SER A 160 7.46 -15.09 -1.43
N LEU A 161 7.80 -14.87 -2.70
CA LEU A 161 9.19 -14.61 -3.12
C LEU A 161 9.80 -13.35 -2.48
N SER A 162 8.99 -12.38 -2.05
CA SER A 162 9.50 -11.26 -1.25
C SER A 162 10.06 -11.67 0.10
N ASP A 163 9.59 -12.79 0.67
CA ASP A 163 10.06 -13.31 1.96
C ASP A 163 11.41 -14.04 1.81
N ALA A 164 11.68 -14.64 0.65
CA ALA A 164 13.04 -15.06 0.26
C ALA A 164 13.99 -13.87 0.07
N GLY A 165 13.42 -12.71 -0.24
CA GLY A 165 14.07 -11.41 -0.32
C GLY A 165 14.26 -10.71 1.02
N ILE A 166 14.08 -11.39 2.17
CA ILE A 166 14.68 -10.94 3.43
C ILE A 166 16.20 -10.98 3.22
N LYS A 167 16.73 -9.91 2.62
CA LYS A 167 18.15 -9.53 2.68
C LYS A 167 18.54 -9.79 4.12
N LYS A 168 19.34 -10.87 4.36
CA LYS A 168 19.92 -11.29 5.66
C LYS A 168 19.61 -10.21 6.68
N ALA A 169 18.57 -10.39 7.51
CA ALA A 169 18.04 -9.37 8.41
C ALA A 169 19.20 -8.47 8.84
N LYS A 170 19.35 -7.32 8.15
CA LYS A 170 20.57 -6.52 8.32
C LYS A 170 20.60 -6.27 9.81
N THR A 171 21.67 -6.72 10.48
CA THR A 171 21.87 -6.46 11.90
C THR A 171 21.39 -5.03 12.15
N PRO A 172 20.36 -4.82 12.99
CA PRO A 172 19.70 -3.52 13.06
C PRO A 172 20.81 -2.47 13.18
N ASP A 173 20.86 -1.53 12.24
CA ASP A 173 21.95 -0.56 12.19
C ASP A 173 21.85 0.34 13.41
N ARG A 174 22.49 -0.09 14.50
CA ARG A 174 22.53 0.60 15.79
C ARG A 174 23.58 1.70 15.80
N SER A 175 24.29 1.93 14.69
CA SER A 175 25.33 2.98 14.57
C SER A 175 24.82 4.33 15.05
N LYS A 176 23.61 4.73 14.64
CA LYS A 176 23.00 6.01 15.06
C LYS A 176 22.71 6.06 16.56
N ILE A 177 22.23 4.96 17.15
CA ILE A 177 21.96 4.88 18.59
C ILE A 177 23.27 5.01 19.38
N TYR A 178 24.34 4.36 18.94
CA TYR A 178 25.65 4.49 19.57
C TYR A 178 26.21 5.90 19.47
N LYS A 179 26.09 6.55 18.30
CA LYS A 179 26.51 7.96 18.13
C LYS A 179 25.75 8.91 19.06
N ILE A 180 24.44 8.71 19.21
CA ILE A 180 23.60 9.48 20.15
C ILE A 180 24.01 9.22 21.59
N GLY A 181 24.22 7.96 21.97
CA GLY A 181 24.63 7.58 23.32
C GLY A 181 25.96 8.20 23.71
N ILE A 182 26.97 8.12 22.83
CA ILE A 182 28.29 8.74 23.05
C ILE A 182 28.18 10.27 23.10
N ALA A 183 27.45 10.88 22.16
CA ALA A 183 27.26 12.33 22.14
C ALA A 183 26.57 12.82 23.42
N GLY A 184 25.52 12.13 23.87
CA GLY A 184 24.77 12.47 25.09
C GLY A 184 25.59 12.28 26.36
N PHE A 185 26.33 11.17 26.47
CA PHE A 185 27.23 10.91 27.60
C PHE A 185 28.30 12.00 27.70
N CYS A 186 29.02 12.28 26.62
CA CYS A 186 30.07 13.30 26.60
C CYS A 186 29.49 14.70 26.84
N PHE A 187 28.37 15.05 26.19
CA PHE A 187 27.68 16.33 26.39
C PHE A 187 27.30 16.56 27.85
N ALA A 188 26.64 15.58 28.50
CA ALA A 188 26.22 15.71 29.88
C ALA A 188 27.41 15.92 30.84
N ASN A 189 28.51 15.19 30.62
CA ASN A 189 29.72 15.32 31.43
C ASN A 189 30.43 16.66 31.18
N ILE A 190 30.57 17.09 29.92
CA ILE A 190 31.18 18.39 29.58
C ILE A 190 30.34 19.52 30.18
N MET A 191 29.01 19.46 30.07
CA MET A 191 28.08 20.44 30.65
C MET A 191 28.24 20.51 32.18
N MET A 192 28.30 19.35 32.85
CA MET A 192 28.52 19.28 34.29
C MET A 192 29.87 19.91 34.68
N MET A 193 30.93 19.66 33.91
CA MET A 193 32.26 20.22 34.14
C MET A 193 32.36 21.72 33.85
N SER A 194 31.53 22.25 32.94
CA SER A 194 31.42 23.69 32.67
C SER A 194 30.55 24.45 33.66
N LEU A 195 29.69 23.76 34.42
CA LEU A 195 28.73 24.36 35.35
C LEU A 195 29.37 25.27 36.44
N PRO A 196 30.51 24.90 37.06
CA PRO A 196 31.17 25.76 38.03
C PRO A 196 31.51 27.13 37.45
N GLU A 197 31.88 27.21 36.18
CA GLU A 197 32.25 28.47 35.55
C GLU A 197 31.03 29.37 35.26
N TYR A 198 29.88 28.77 34.95
CA TYR A 198 28.61 29.50 34.81
C TYR A 198 28.06 30.04 36.13
N LEU A 199 28.24 29.29 37.23
CA LEU A 199 27.69 29.64 38.54
C LEU A 199 28.65 30.48 39.40
N ALA A 200 29.97 30.30 39.23
CA ALA A 200 30.97 30.89 40.12
C ALA A 200 31.03 32.42 40.06
N SER A 201 30.53 33.07 39.00
CA SER A 201 30.42 34.54 38.91
C SER A 201 31.66 35.31 39.41
N GLY A 202 32.86 34.73 39.28
CA GLY A 202 34.12 35.31 39.77
C GLY A 202 34.72 34.74 41.08
N SER A 203 34.22 33.66 41.67
CA SER A 203 34.94 32.96 42.75
C SER A 203 36.10 32.12 42.19
N VAL A 204 37.27 32.21 42.84
CA VAL A 204 38.51 31.58 42.39
C VAL A 204 38.38 30.06 42.56
N ILE A 205 38.10 29.36 41.46
CA ILE A 205 38.33 27.92 41.37
C ILE A 205 39.84 27.72 41.46
N ASP A 206 40.28 26.75 42.26
CA ASP A 206 41.68 26.44 42.41
C ASP A 206 42.31 26.11 41.04
N ALA A 207 43.42 26.78 40.69
CA ALA A 207 44.01 26.72 39.35
C ALA A 207 44.30 25.28 38.84
N PRO A 208 44.76 24.33 39.69
CA PRO A 208 44.96 22.95 39.27
C PRO A 208 43.65 22.25 38.87
N ILE A 209 42.56 22.53 39.59
CA ILE A 209 41.24 21.94 39.33
C ILE A 209 40.69 22.50 38.02
N GLN A 210 40.82 23.80 37.77
CA GLN A 210 40.38 24.42 36.53
C GLN A 210 41.14 23.84 35.31
N LEU A 211 42.45 23.63 35.44
CA LEU A 211 43.26 23.03 34.37
C LEU A 211 42.84 21.57 34.10
N PHE A 212 42.61 20.79 35.15
CA PHE A 212 42.11 19.41 35.03
C PHE A 212 40.76 19.35 34.30
N LEU A 213 39.81 20.21 34.68
CA LEU A 213 38.49 20.28 34.04
C LEU A 213 38.60 20.64 32.56
N LYS A 214 39.45 21.59 32.19
CA LYS A 214 39.69 21.98 30.78
C LYS A 214 40.19 20.79 29.94
N TYR A 215 41.21 20.06 30.42
CA TYR A 215 41.71 18.89 29.68
C TYR A 215 40.70 17.74 29.60
N ALA A 216 39.93 17.52 30.68
CA ALA A 216 38.86 16.53 30.68
C ALA A 216 37.77 16.87 29.64
N MET A 217 37.37 18.14 29.54
CA MET A 217 36.41 18.62 28.53
C MET A 217 36.93 18.42 27.10
N ILE A 218 38.21 18.74 26.83
CA ILE A 218 38.83 18.51 25.52
C ILE A 218 38.80 17.02 25.17
N SER A 219 39.24 16.16 26.10
CA SER A 219 39.26 14.70 25.90
C SER A 219 37.88 14.15 25.57
N LEU A 220 36.84 14.55 26.33
CA LEU A 220 35.46 14.13 26.10
C LEU A 220 34.87 14.68 24.80
N SER A 221 35.37 15.80 24.28
CA SER A 221 34.87 16.40 23.03
C SER A 221 35.36 15.68 21.77
N LEU A 222 36.50 14.99 21.83
CA LEU A 222 37.11 14.31 20.67
C LEU A 222 36.22 13.19 20.09
N PRO A 223 35.68 12.25 20.89
CA PRO A 223 34.73 11.27 20.37
C PRO A 223 33.48 11.92 19.76
N VAL A 224 33.01 13.03 20.35
CA VAL A 224 31.78 13.69 19.88
C VAL A 224 31.99 14.27 18.49
N ILE A 225 33.07 15.00 18.24
CA ILE A 225 33.30 15.62 16.93
C ILE A 225 33.70 14.60 15.85
N PHE A 226 34.61 13.67 16.15
CA PHE A 226 35.18 12.79 15.14
C PHE A 226 34.32 11.56 14.84
N TYR A 227 33.57 11.04 15.83
CA TYR A 227 32.71 9.87 15.64
C TYR A 227 31.24 10.26 15.49
N SER A 228 30.66 10.97 16.46
CA SER A 228 29.24 11.34 16.41
C SER A 228 28.95 12.42 15.37
N GLY A 229 29.85 13.41 15.22
CA GLY A 229 29.73 14.51 14.27
C GLY A 229 30.05 14.17 12.81
N GLN A 230 30.62 12.99 12.54
CA GLN A 230 31.12 12.59 11.21
C GLN A 230 30.05 12.69 10.10
N GLU A 231 28.79 12.42 10.41
CA GLU A 231 27.69 12.45 9.43
C GLU A 231 27.47 13.84 8.84
N PHE A 232 27.63 14.91 9.63
CA PHE A 232 27.47 16.29 9.16
C PHE A 232 28.60 16.68 8.21
N PHE A 233 29.85 16.35 8.57
CA PHE A 233 31.02 16.63 7.74
C PHE A 233 31.01 15.85 6.42
N THR A 234 30.68 14.55 6.46
CA THR A 234 30.62 13.72 5.26
C THR A 234 29.51 14.15 4.31
N SER A 235 28.34 14.52 4.83
CA SER A 235 27.23 15.05 4.04
C SER A 235 27.57 16.40 3.42
N ALA A 236 28.15 17.33 4.20
CA ALA A 236 28.58 18.64 3.71
C ALA A 236 29.63 18.50 2.59
N TRP A 237 30.64 17.65 2.77
CA TRP A 237 31.70 17.45 1.79
C TRP A 237 31.19 16.83 0.47
N LYS A 238 30.32 15.81 0.57
CA LYS A 238 29.72 15.18 -0.62
C LYS A 238 28.89 16.18 -1.43
N SER A 239 28.02 16.93 -0.75
CA SER A 239 27.17 17.92 -1.43
C SER A 239 27.99 19.00 -2.13
N LEU A 240 29.04 19.52 -1.46
CA LEU A 240 29.94 20.49 -2.05
C LEU A 240 30.64 19.95 -3.31
N ARG A 241 31.10 18.68 -3.26
CA ARG A 241 31.73 18.01 -4.41
C ARG A 241 30.77 17.84 -5.59
N GLU A 242 29.49 17.65 -5.32
CA GLU A 242 28.43 17.52 -6.33
C GLU A 242 27.91 18.87 -6.84
N GLY A 243 28.49 19.99 -6.38
CA GLY A 243 28.07 21.34 -6.79
C GLY A 243 26.73 21.79 -6.20
N PHE A 244 26.27 21.14 -5.12
CA PHE A 244 25.02 21.45 -4.44
C PHE A 244 25.28 21.77 -2.95
N LEU A 245 24.77 22.89 -2.44
CA LEU A 245 24.87 23.19 -1.01
C LEU A 245 23.66 22.64 -0.27
N ASN A 246 23.88 21.62 0.56
CA ASN A 246 22.85 21.07 1.43
C ASN A 246 22.81 21.78 2.80
N ILE A 247 21.85 21.41 3.65
CA ILE A 247 21.62 22.02 4.97
C ILE A 247 22.69 21.61 5.99
N ASP A 248 23.36 20.50 5.76
CA ASP A 248 24.42 20.01 6.64
C ASP A 248 25.70 20.86 6.54
N ALA A 249 25.87 21.64 5.46
CA ALA A 249 27.05 22.49 5.27
C ALA A 249 27.19 23.63 6.31
N PRO A 250 26.18 24.51 6.56
CA PRO A 250 26.25 25.48 7.64
C PRO A 250 26.46 24.86 9.04
N ILE A 251 25.83 23.71 9.30
CA ILE A 251 25.95 23.01 10.59
C ILE A 251 27.37 22.49 10.79
N ALA A 252 27.94 21.82 9.78
CA ALA A 252 29.31 21.34 9.83
C ALA A 252 30.30 22.50 10.05
N PHE A 253 30.05 23.65 9.42
CA PHE A 253 30.85 24.86 9.59
C PHE A 253 30.74 25.44 11.01
N ALA A 254 29.54 25.50 11.58
CA ALA A 254 29.30 25.94 12.96
C ALA A 254 30.03 25.05 13.98
N ILE A 255 29.96 23.72 13.80
CA ILE A 255 30.65 22.74 14.65
C ILE A 255 32.17 22.95 14.56
N ALA A 256 32.71 23.07 13.35
CA ALA A 256 34.15 23.28 13.14
C ALA A 256 34.65 24.57 13.80
N ILE A 257 33.96 25.70 13.58
CA ILE A 257 34.31 26.99 14.18
C ILE A 257 34.29 26.90 15.71
N THR A 258 33.21 26.33 16.27
CA THR A 258 33.05 26.25 17.73
C THR A 258 34.16 25.41 18.35
N PHE A 259 34.53 24.29 17.73
CA PHE A 259 35.60 23.43 18.21
C PHE A 259 36.98 24.09 18.15
N ILE A 260 37.34 24.64 16.98
CA ILE A 260 38.66 25.30 16.78
C ILE A 260 38.81 26.49 17.74
N ARG A 261 37.76 27.31 17.87
CA ARG A 261 37.75 28.45 18.81
C ARG A 261 37.90 27.99 20.25
N SER A 262 37.16 26.95 20.66
CA SER A 262 37.22 26.45 22.04
C SER A 262 38.61 25.94 22.39
N ILE A 263 39.24 25.19 21.50
CA ILE A 263 40.63 24.72 21.69
C ILE A 263 41.57 25.91 21.82
N TYR A 264 41.45 26.92 20.95
CA TYR A 264 42.26 28.12 21.02
C TYR A 264 42.11 28.84 22.37
N GLU A 265 40.88 29.09 22.82
CA GLU A 265 40.64 29.81 24.07
C GLU A 265 41.12 29.04 25.30
N MET A 266 41.01 27.71 25.28
CA MET A 266 41.43 26.85 26.39
C MET A 266 42.95 26.71 26.50
N ILE A 267 43.66 26.60 25.36
CA ILE A 267 45.13 26.45 25.33
C ILE A 267 45.81 27.78 25.68
N TRP A 268 45.32 28.89 25.13
CA TRP A 268 45.93 30.22 25.31
C TRP A 268 45.42 30.96 26.56
N GLY A 269 44.54 30.33 27.34
CA GLY A 269 44.07 30.86 28.63
C GLY A 269 43.11 32.05 28.51
N SER A 270 42.58 32.34 27.32
CA SER A 270 41.67 33.47 27.07
C SER A 270 40.21 33.17 27.41
N GLY A 271 39.88 31.92 27.77
CA GLY A 271 38.54 31.51 28.21
C GLY A 271 38.44 30.02 28.57
N SER A 272 37.22 29.56 28.86
CA SER A 272 36.86 28.15 29.08
C SER A 272 36.47 27.40 27.81
N GLY A 273 36.26 28.11 26.70
CA GLY A 273 35.76 27.54 25.45
C GLY A 273 34.27 27.20 25.51
N TYR A 274 33.77 26.63 24.42
CA TYR A 274 32.35 26.34 24.17
C TYR A 274 32.15 24.87 23.75
N LEU A 275 32.94 23.96 24.33
CA LEU A 275 32.88 22.52 24.01
C LEU A 275 31.57 21.89 24.47
N ASP A 276 30.97 22.41 25.54
CA ASP A 276 29.62 22.08 26.04
C ASP A 276 28.56 22.39 24.97
N SER A 277 28.65 23.57 24.36
CA SER A 277 27.74 24.01 23.31
C SER A 277 27.95 23.19 22.04
N MET A 278 29.21 22.92 21.64
CA MET A 278 29.52 22.06 20.49
C MET A 278 28.95 20.65 20.65
N SER A 279 29.14 20.04 21.82
CA SER A 279 28.69 18.68 22.10
C SER A 279 27.16 18.61 22.21
N GLY A 280 26.54 19.64 22.78
CA GLY A 280 25.08 19.81 22.78
C GLY A 280 24.48 19.90 21.38
N ILE A 281 25.08 20.69 20.49
CA ILE A 281 24.65 20.79 19.08
C ILE A 281 24.63 19.42 18.42
N ILE A 282 25.74 18.67 18.49
CA ILE A 282 25.83 17.33 17.86
C ILE A 282 24.80 16.37 18.46
N PHE A 283 24.65 16.36 19.79
CA PHE A 283 23.69 15.50 20.46
C PHE A 283 22.24 15.79 20.04
N PHE A 284 21.78 17.04 20.16
CA PHE A 284 20.41 17.42 19.83
C PHE A 284 20.10 17.24 18.33
N MET A 285 21.07 17.51 17.45
CA MET A 285 20.93 17.27 16.01
C MET A 285 20.76 15.78 15.68
N LEU A 286 21.52 14.89 16.33
CA LEU A 286 21.40 13.44 16.11
C LEU A 286 20.07 12.90 16.64
N VAL A 287 19.61 13.38 17.80
CA VAL A 287 18.28 13.03 18.34
C VAL A 287 17.18 13.49 17.38
N GLY A 288 17.26 14.72 16.87
CA GLY A 288 16.32 15.24 15.87
C GLY A 288 16.29 14.38 14.61
N ARG A 289 17.46 13.95 14.10
CA ARG A 289 17.57 13.08 12.93
C ARG A 289 17.00 11.68 13.17
N LEU A 290 17.19 11.11 14.36
CA LEU A 290 16.56 9.84 14.74
C LEU A 290 15.04 9.93 14.72
N MET A 291 14.48 10.98 15.31
CA MET A 291 13.02 11.22 15.31
C MET A 291 12.48 11.39 13.88
N GLN A 292 13.21 12.12 13.03
CA GLN A 292 12.89 12.30 11.61
C GLN A 292 12.92 10.96 10.84
N ASP A 293 13.96 10.16 10.99
CA ASP A 293 14.11 8.87 10.28
C ASP A 293 13.01 7.88 10.68
N GLN A 294 12.69 7.82 11.97
CA GLN A 294 11.65 6.91 12.47
C GLN A 294 10.28 7.27 11.90
N ALA A 295 9.97 8.56 11.84
CA ALA A 295 8.75 9.03 11.21
C ALA A 295 8.73 8.69 9.72
N TYR A 296 9.83 8.93 9.00
CA TYR A 296 9.91 8.62 7.58
C TYR A 296 9.70 7.13 7.27
N LYS A 297 10.36 6.24 8.02
CA LYS A 297 10.22 4.78 7.85
C LYS A 297 8.81 4.27 8.11
N SER A 298 8.08 4.88 9.06
CA SER A 298 6.68 4.50 9.33
C SER A 298 5.71 4.83 8.19
N MET A 299 6.16 5.61 7.18
CA MET A 299 5.33 6.11 6.08
C MET A 299 5.67 5.49 4.71
N SER A 300 6.78 4.77 4.58
CA SER A 300 7.17 4.09 3.33
C SER A 300 6.68 2.64 3.34
N PHE A 301 5.64 2.34 2.57
CA PHE A 301 5.20 0.97 2.32
C PHE A 301 5.36 0.70 0.82
N ASP A 302 6.44 0.03 0.45
CA ASP A 302 6.68 -0.37 -0.94
C ASP A 302 6.47 -1.88 -1.01
N ARG A 303 5.34 -2.31 -1.60
CA ARG A 303 5.11 -3.71 -1.94
C ARG A 303 5.52 -3.91 -3.39
N ASP A 304 6.43 -4.86 -3.61
CA ASP A 304 6.96 -5.24 -4.92
C ASP A 304 6.17 -6.43 -5.52
N TYR A 305 6.24 -6.67 -6.83
CA TYR A 305 5.46 -7.76 -7.51
C TYR A 305 5.84 -9.13 -6.99
N LYS A 306 7.05 -9.24 -6.45
CA LYS A 306 7.59 -10.46 -5.86
C LYS A 306 6.70 -11.01 -4.75
N SER A 307 5.84 -10.20 -4.13
CA SER A 307 4.88 -10.66 -3.16
C SER A 307 3.79 -11.57 -3.74
N PHE A 308 3.58 -11.60 -5.07
CA PHE A 308 2.45 -12.33 -5.67
C PHE A 308 2.83 -13.66 -6.32
N PHE A 309 4.12 -13.91 -6.51
CA PHE A 309 4.61 -15.15 -7.11
C PHE A 309 4.99 -16.16 -6.02
N PRO A 310 4.73 -17.47 -6.23
CA PRO A 310 5.11 -18.51 -5.28
C PRO A 310 6.63 -18.63 -5.18
N LEU A 311 7.14 -19.07 -4.03
CA LEU A 311 8.57 -19.33 -3.82
C LEU A 311 9.12 -20.45 -4.70
N SER A 312 8.32 -21.47 -4.96
CA SER A 312 8.72 -22.65 -5.71
C SER A 312 7.59 -23.21 -6.55
N VAL A 313 7.96 -23.96 -7.57
CA VAL A 313 7.06 -24.75 -8.43
C VAL A 313 7.59 -26.17 -8.58
N LYS A 314 6.71 -27.10 -8.94
CA LYS A 314 7.08 -28.50 -9.20
C LYS A 314 7.62 -28.65 -10.61
N LEU A 315 8.93 -28.87 -10.74
CA LEU A 315 9.62 -29.19 -11.98
C LEU A 315 9.55 -30.70 -12.26
N LEU A 316 9.22 -31.09 -13.48
CA LEU A 316 9.25 -32.47 -13.95
C LEU A 316 10.65 -32.80 -14.52
N ASN A 317 11.50 -33.40 -13.71
CA ASN A 317 12.85 -33.79 -14.11
C ASN A 317 12.97 -35.33 -14.20
N LYS A 318 13.26 -35.86 -15.39
CA LYS A 318 13.40 -37.31 -15.66
C LYS A 318 12.21 -38.14 -15.13
N GLY A 319 10.99 -37.63 -15.27
CA GLY A 319 9.76 -38.30 -14.84
C GLY A 319 9.44 -38.21 -13.34
N LYS A 320 10.26 -37.52 -12.54
CA LYS A 320 9.98 -37.21 -11.13
C LYS A 320 9.66 -35.73 -10.96
N LEU A 321 8.69 -35.43 -10.10
CA LEU A 321 8.39 -34.06 -9.68
C LEU A 321 9.34 -33.66 -8.55
N ILE A 322 10.01 -32.53 -8.71
CA ILE A 322 10.94 -31.96 -7.73
C ILE A 322 10.50 -30.52 -7.47
N ASN A 323 10.49 -30.08 -6.21
CA ASN A 323 10.22 -28.68 -5.88
C ASN A 323 11.47 -27.85 -6.21
N THR A 324 11.33 -26.90 -7.11
CA THR A 324 12.40 -26.02 -7.59
C THR A 324 11.99 -24.57 -7.40
N GLU A 325 12.94 -23.73 -7.01
CA GLU A 325 12.69 -22.30 -6.84
C GLU A 325 12.28 -21.66 -8.16
N VAL A 326 11.33 -20.73 -8.11
CA VAL A 326 10.83 -20.07 -9.32
C VAL A 326 11.92 -19.28 -10.05
N GLU A 327 12.92 -18.77 -9.32
CA GLU A 327 14.07 -18.06 -9.90
C GLU A 327 15.03 -18.99 -10.66
N ASP A 328 15.06 -20.28 -10.32
CA ASP A 328 15.95 -21.29 -10.93
C ASP A 328 15.35 -21.97 -12.16
N ILE A 329 14.08 -21.71 -12.47
CA ILE A 329 13.37 -22.26 -13.63
C ILE A 329 13.94 -21.68 -14.93
N LYS A 330 14.30 -22.58 -15.85
CA LYS A 330 14.92 -22.22 -17.13
C LYS A 330 13.95 -22.42 -18.29
N VAL A 331 14.32 -21.86 -19.44
CA VAL A 331 13.63 -22.13 -20.71
C VAL A 331 13.71 -23.64 -20.99
N ASP A 332 12.63 -24.19 -21.55
CA ASP A 332 12.41 -25.62 -21.86
C ASP A 332 12.16 -26.54 -20.65
N ASP A 333 12.20 -26.01 -19.43
CA ASP A 333 11.76 -26.77 -18.26
C ASP A 333 10.26 -27.09 -18.34
N VAL A 334 9.88 -28.28 -17.86
CA VAL A 334 8.47 -28.69 -17.76
C VAL A 334 8.00 -28.56 -16.33
N ILE A 335 7.16 -27.57 -16.05
CA ILE A 335 6.59 -27.35 -14.73
C ILE A 335 5.17 -27.90 -14.65
N ARG A 336 4.77 -28.40 -13.48
CA ARG A 336 3.40 -28.84 -13.20
C ARG A 336 2.72 -27.83 -12.29
N ILE A 337 1.59 -27.31 -12.76
CA ILE A 337 0.73 -26.37 -12.04
C ILE A 337 -0.56 -27.08 -11.68
N HIS A 338 -0.94 -27.01 -10.39
CA HIS A 338 -2.15 -27.62 -9.87
C HIS A 338 -3.32 -26.63 -9.90
N ASN A 339 -4.53 -27.17 -9.73
CA ASN A 339 -5.69 -26.34 -9.45
C ASN A 339 -5.42 -25.37 -8.28
N GLY A 340 -5.70 -24.10 -8.49
CA GLY A 340 -5.57 -23.03 -7.52
C GLY A 340 -4.19 -22.37 -7.47
N GLU A 341 -3.19 -22.89 -8.21
CA GLU A 341 -1.84 -22.34 -8.23
C GLU A 341 -1.70 -21.23 -9.27
N ILE A 342 -0.87 -20.23 -8.94
CA ILE A 342 -0.49 -19.14 -9.84
C ILE A 342 0.65 -19.61 -10.74
N ILE A 343 0.57 -19.24 -12.01
CA ILE A 343 1.55 -19.57 -13.04
C ILE A 343 2.63 -18.48 -13.02
N PRO A 344 3.89 -18.78 -12.65
CA PRO A 344 4.89 -17.75 -12.40
C PRO A 344 5.70 -17.31 -13.64
N VAL A 345 5.55 -18.01 -14.76
CA VAL A 345 6.38 -17.86 -15.97
C VAL A 345 5.49 -17.85 -17.22
N ASP A 346 6.02 -17.33 -18.34
CA ASP A 346 5.33 -17.51 -19.62
C ASP A 346 5.70 -18.89 -20.17
N ALA A 347 4.68 -19.70 -20.48
CA ALA A 347 4.85 -21.11 -20.82
C ALA A 347 3.85 -21.61 -21.86
N LEU A 348 4.16 -22.68 -22.57
CA LEU A 348 3.25 -23.38 -23.49
C LEU A 348 2.50 -24.49 -22.76
N LEU A 349 1.20 -24.63 -23.00
CA LEU A 349 0.46 -25.77 -22.49
C LEU A 349 0.91 -27.06 -23.19
N SER A 350 1.53 -27.97 -22.44
CA SER A 350 1.97 -29.27 -22.96
C SER A 350 0.96 -30.38 -22.69
N LYS A 351 0.26 -30.34 -21.55
CA LYS A 351 -0.69 -31.39 -21.15
C LYS A 351 -1.75 -30.88 -20.17
N GLY A 352 -2.97 -31.42 -20.28
CA GLY A 352 -4.11 -31.10 -19.44
C GLY A 352 -5.03 -30.04 -20.06
N LYS A 353 -6.20 -29.83 -19.43
CA LYS A 353 -7.15 -28.77 -19.74
C LYS A 353 -6.84 -27.54 -18.89
N ALA A 354 -6.39 -26.49 -19.56
CA ALA A 354 -6.10 -25.22 -18.91
C ALA A 354 -7.33 -24.32 -18.93
N LEU A 355 -7.79 -23.96 -17.73
CA LEU A 355 -8.82 -22.96 -17.50
C LEU A 355 -8.19 -21.88 -16.63
N ILE A 356 -7.61 -20.86 -17.29
CA ILE A 356 -6.77 -19.87 -16.63
C ILE A 356 -7.59 -18.64 -16.27
N ASP A 357 -7.70 -18.37 -14.98
CA ASP A 357 -8.21 -17.11 -14.46
C ASP A 357 -7.11 -16.06 -14.43
N TYR A 358 -7.24 -15.05 -15.30
CA TYR A 358 -6.37 -13.89 -15.31
C TYR A 358 -6.93 -12.73 -14.50
N SER A 359 -7.96 -12.91 -13.67
CA SER A 359 -8.54 -11.85 -12.83
C SER A 359 -7.49 -11.07 -12.04
N PHE A 360 -6.36 -11.68 -11.67
CA PHE A 360 -5.27 -10.97 -11.02
C PHE A 360 -4.51 -9.99 -11.94
N VAL A 361 -4.38 -10.31 -13.24
CA VAL A 361 -3.62 -9.55 -14.25
C VAL A 361 -4.54 -8.62 -15.05
N THR A 362 -5.69 -9.12 -15.46
CA THR A 362 -6.67 -8.44 -16.32
C THR A 362 -7.89 -7.96 -15.55
N GLY A 363 -8.07 -8.35 -14.28
CA GLY A 363 -9.23 -7.99 -13.44
C GLY A 363 -10.58 -8.59 -13.84
N GLU A 364 -10.65 -9.17 -15.02
CA GLU A 364 -11.82 -9.87 -15.51
C GLU A 364 -11.87 -11.28 -14.92
N SER A 365 -12.92 -11.60 -14.18
CA SER A 365 -13.11 -12.91 -13.54
C SER A 365 -13.59 -14.01 -14.51
N ASN A 366 -13.42 -13.82 -15.82
CA ASN A 366 -13.81 -14.80 -16.83
C ASN A 366 -12.58 -15.67 -17.17
N PRO A 367 -12.55 -16.94 -16.73
CA PRO A 367 -11.43 -17.81 -17.00
C PRO A 367 -11.37 -18.14 -18.48
N THR A 368 -10.15 -18.16 -19.02
CA THR A 368 -9.87 -18.44 -20.42
C THR A 368 -9.50 -19.90 -20.61
N ASN A 369 -10.16 -20.57 -21.57
CA ASN A 369 -9.77 -21.93 -21.96
C ASN A 369 -8.56 -21.85 -22.89
N VAL A 370 -7.48 -22.57 -22.55
CA VAL A 370 -6.26 -22.62 -23.35
C VAL A 370 -6.05 -24.04 -23.87
N LYS A 371 -5.74 -24.17 -25.16
CA LYS A 371 -5.51 -25.45 -25.82
C LYS A 371 -4.03 -25.86 -25.76
N ILE A 372 -3.78 -27.15 -25.92
CA ILE A 372 -2.42 -27.69 -25.98
C ILE A 372 -1.66 -27.00 -27.13
N GLY A 373 -0.46 -26.51 -26.86
CA GLY A 373 0.37 -25.76 -27.80
C GLY A 373 0.14 -24.24 -27.80
N GLU A 374 -0.82 -23.73 -27.02
CA GLU A 374 -1.03 -22.28 -26.86
C GLU A 374 -0.22 -21.72 -25.67
N ILE A 375 0.07 -20.42 -25.74
CA ILE A 375 0.87 -19.71 -24.73
C ILE A 375 -0.03 -19.32 -23.56
N ILE A 376 0.49 -19.54 -22.35
CA ILE A 376 -0.04 -19.10 -21.07
C ILE A 376 0.96 -18.10 -20.49
N TYR A 377 0.46 -16.95 -20.03
CA TYR A 377 1.28 -15.87 -19.48
C TYR A 377 1.40 -15.96 -17.96
N ALA A 378 2.50 -15.42 -17.42
CA ALA A 378 2.69 -15.31 -15.98
C ALA A 378 1.58 -14.48 -15.31
N GLY A 379 1.17 -14.90 -14.11
CA GLY A 379 0.15 -14.26 -13.27
C GLY A 379 -1.26 -14.84 -13.38
N GLY A 380 -1.50 -15.76 -14.33
CA GLY A 380 -2.76 -16.51 -14.40
C GLY A 380 -2.88 -17.58 -13.31
N LYS A 381 -4.09 -17.84 -12.82
CA LYS A 381 -4.40 -18.90 -11.85
C LYS A 381 -5.13 -20.05 -12.54
N GLN A 382 -4.63 -21.28 -12.42
CA GLN A 382 -5.31 -22.45 -12.97
C GLN A 382 -6.52 -22.81 -12.10
N LEU A 383 -7.70 -23.03 -12.70
CA LEU A 383 -8.95 -23.32 -11.96
C LEU A 383 -9.48 -24.75 -12.10
N ASP A 384 -8.99 -25.52 -13.08
CA ASP A 384 -9.54 -26.84 -13.40
C ASP A 384 -8.59 -27.99 -13.01
N GLU A 385 -8.14 -28.84 -13.93
CA GLU A 385 -7.25 -29.96 -13.62
C GLU A 385 -5.77 -29.55 -13.54
N ASN A 386 -4.90 -30.49 -13.15
CA ASN A 386 -3.46 -30.24 -13.15
C ASN A 386 -2.96 -30.13 -14.60
N ILE A 387 -2.12 -29.12 -14.86
CA ILE A 387 -1.55 -28.87 -16.19
C ILE A 387 -0.03 -28.98 -16.15
N GLU A 388 0.56 -29.39 -17.27
CA GLU A 388 2.01 -29.37 -17.49
C GLU A 388 2.34 -28.30 -18.53
N LEU A 389 3.28 -27.44 -18.19
CA LEU A 389 3.66 -26.26 -18.96
C LEU A 389 5.14 -26.33 -19.32
N VAL A 390 5.48 -26.08 -20.59
CA VAL A 390 6.87 -25.93 -21.05
C VAL A 390 7.24 -24.47 -20.99
N VAL A 391 8.26 -24.12 -20.20
CA VAL A 391 8.66 -22.73 -19.99
C VAL A 391 9.25 -22.12 -21.26
N ILE A 392 8.69 -21.00 -21.69
CA ILE A 392 9.19 -20.20 -22.82
C ILE A 392 10.06 -19.05 -22.31
N LYS A 393 9.61 -18.35 -21.25
CA LYS A 393 10.34 -17.24 -20.64
C LYS A 393 10.37 -17.38 -19.12
N PRO A 394 11.55 -17.31 -18.49
CA PRO A 394 11.67 -17.33 -17.04
C PRO A 394 11.07 -16.06 -16.43
N ILE A 395 10.81 -16.08 -15.12
CA ILE A 395 10.07 -15.02 -14.41
C ILE A 395 10.63 -13.62 -14.68
N ALA A 396 11.95 -13.44 -14.64
CA ALA A 396 12.62 -12.17 -14.87
C ALA A 396 12.37 -11.56 -16.27
N GLN A 397 11.99 -12.40 -17.23
CA GLN A 397 11.74 -12.04 -18.63
C GLN A 397 10.27 -12.21 -19.03
N SER A 398 9.39 -12.58 -18.08
CA SER A 398 7.97 -12.81 -18.33
C SER A 398 7.26 -11.54 -18.78
N TYR A 399 6.13 -11.69 -19.46
CA TYR A 399 5.30 -10.57 -19.91
C TYR A 399 4.86 -9.68 -18.74
N LEU A 400 4.44 -10.26 -17.62
CA LEU A 400 4.02 -9.51 -16.43
C LEU A 400 5.19 -8.74 -15.79
N THR A 401 6.37 -9.36 -15.70
CA THR A 401 7.57 -8.71 -15.18
C THR A 401 8.09 -7.64 -16.12
N ASN A 402 8.01 -7.81 -17.44
CA ASN A 402 8.34 -6.77 -18.42
C ASN A 402 7.35 -5.63 -18.42
N LEU A 403 6.05 -5.92 -18.23
CA LEU A 403 5.07 -4.90 -17.91
C LEU A 403 5.60 -4.10 -16.72
N TRP A 404 5.88 -4.70 -15.56
CA TRP A 404 6.36 -3.99 -14.36
C TRP A 404 7.78 -3.38 -14.43
N ASN A 405 8.71 -3.94 -15.20
CA ASN A 405 10.11 -3.49 -15.29
C ASN A 405 10.38 -2.57 -16.49
N ASN A 406 9.40 -2.38 -17.39
CA ASN A 406 9.53 -1.44 -18.50
C ASN A 406 9.91 -0.05 -17.95
N SER A 407 10.81 0.68 -18.62
CA SER A 407 11.41 1.95 -18.18
C SER A 407 10.40 3.04 -17.78
N VAL A 408 9.15 2.94 -18.23
CA VAL A 408 8.03 3.78 -17.78
C VAL A 408 7.73 3.58 -16.27
N PHE A 409 8.08 2.42 -15.68
CA PHE A 409 7.91 2.08 -14.25
C PHE A 409 9.09 2.53 -13.38
N SER A 410 10.30 2.70 -13.94
CA SER A 410 11.49 3.13 -13.18
C SER A 410 11.68 4.66 -13.15
N ASP A 411 11.13 5.39 -14.12
CA ASP A 411 11.45 6.79 -14.38
C ASP A 411 10.37 7.80 -13.97
N LYS A 412 9.45 7.48 -13.05
CA LYS A 412 8.65 8.54 -12.41
C LYS A 412 9.59 9.42 -11.57
N LYS A 413 10.21 10.40 -12.22
CA LYS A 413 10.76 11.60 -11.60
C LYS A 413 9.58 12.30 -10.96
N HIS A 414 9.23 11.90 -9.74
CA HIS A 414 8.41 12.74 -8.88
C HIS A 414 8.97 14.16 -8.99
N PRO A 415 8.12 15.17 -9.28
CA PRO A 415 8.58 16.51 -9.54
C PRO A 415 9.51 16.90 -8.39
N LYS A 416 10.74 17.35 -8.72
CA LYS A 416 11.73 17.75 -7.71
C LYS A 416 11.02 18.63 -6.70
N SER A 417 10.88 18.14 -5.46
CA SER A 417 10.16 18.85 -4.42
C SER A 417 10.64 20.30 -4.38
N PHE A 418 9.72 21.26 -4.38
CA PHE A 418 10.05 22.69 -4.38
C PHE A 418 11.02 23.03 -3.22
N ILE A 419 11.01 22.22 -2.16
CA ILE A 419 11.85 22.28 -0.98
C ILE A 419 13.34 22.20 -1.33
N HIS A 420 13.75 21.40 -2.33
CA HIS A 420 15.16 21.30 -2.72
C HIS A 420 15.69 22.63 -3.27
N SER A 421 14.88 23.35 -4.03
CA SER A 421 15.22 24.69 -4.54
C SER A 421 15.27 25.70 -3.40
N VAL A 422 14.29 25.68 -2.50
CA VAL A 422 14.27 26.56 -1.31
C VAL A 422 15.50 26.33 -0.44
N SER A 423 15.86 25.08 -0.18
CA SER A 423 17.04 24.70 0.62
C SER A 423 18.33 25.28 0.04
N ARG A 424 18.52 25.25 -1.28
CA ARG A 424 19.75 25.78 -1.92
C ARG A 424 19.89 27.29 -1.72
N TYR A 425 18.84 28.05 -2.04
CA TYR A 425 18.87 29.50 -1.89
C TYR A 425 19.00 29.92 -0.43
N PHE A 426 18.31 29.20 0.46
CA PHE A 426 18.37 29.44 1.90
C PHE A 426 19.79 29.31 2.46
N THR A 427 20.51 28.23 2.11
CA THR A 427 21.90 28.04 2.56
C THR A 427 22.82 29.18 2.10
N VAL A 428 22.68 29.64 0.86
CA VAL A 428 23.48 30.76 0.32
C VAL A 428 23.18 32.06 1.07
N VAL A 429 21.90 32.38 1.27
CA VAL A 429 21.48 33.57 2.02
C VAL A 429 22.02 33.53 3.46
N LEU A 430 21.95 32.36 4.11
CA LEU A 430 22.45 32.19 5.47
C LEU A 430 23.97 32.42 5.57
N LEU A 431 24.75 31.89 4.62
CA LEU A 431 26.20 32.12 4.56
C LEU A 431 26.52 33.61 4.38
N LEU A 432 25.80 34.32 3.51
CA LEU A 432 25.95 35.76 3.33
C LEU A 432 25.67 36.52 4.63
N ILE A 433 24.56 36.23 5.32
CA ILE A 433 24.22 36.85 6.61
C ILE A 433 25.32 36.61 7.65
N GLY A 434 25.85 35.39 7.73
CA GLY A 434 26.97 35.05 8.61
C GLY A 434 28.21 35.89 8.32
N ILE A 435 28.62 35.97 7.05
CA ILE A 435 29.79 36.76 6.62
C ILE A 435 29.60 38.25 6.93
N THR A 436 28.43 38.83 6.62
CA THR A 436 28.15 40.25 6.91
C THR A 436 28.11 40.53 8.41
N THR A 437 27.59 39.60 9.20
CA THR A 437 27.57 39.70 10.67
C THR A 437 28.98 39.71 11.23
N ALA A 438 29.83 38.78 10.76
CA ALA A 438 31.22 38.73 11.18
C ALA A 438 31.97 40.01 10.81
N ALA A 439 31.82 40.49 9.58
CA ALA A 439 32.46 41.72 9.10
C ALA A 439 32.05 42.95 9.93
N TYR A 440 30.76 43.08 10.27
CA TYR A 440 30.26 44.19 11.08
C TYR A 440 30.88 44.22 12.49
N TRP A 441 30.94 43.07 13.18
CA TRP A 441 31.49 43.01 14.53
C TRP A 441 33.02 43.13 14.56
N ILE A 442 33.71 42.64 13.52
CA ILE A 442 35.14 42.91 13.32
C ILE A 442 35.37 44.42 13.18
N TYR A 443 34.56 45.11 12.37
CA TYR A 443 34.65 46.57 12.21
C TYR A 443 34.39 47.32 13.54
N ARG A 444 33.51 46.81 14.40
CA ARG A 444 33.25 47.35 15.74
C ARG A 444 34.34 47.04 16.77
N GLY A 445 35.27 46.14 16.47
CA GLY A 445 36.34 45.72 17.37
C GLY A 445 35.92 44.73 18.47
N ASP A 446 34.69 44.19 18.43
CA ASP A 446 34.21 43.22 19.42
C ASP A 446 34.25 41.79 18.85
N THR A 447 35.40 41.15 19.01
CA THR A 447 35.66 39.80 18.48
C THR A 447 34.88 38.72 19.22
N ASN A 448 34.56 38.90 20.50
CA ASN A 448 33.83 37.90 21.27
C ASN A 448 32.35 37.84 20.82
N THR A 449 31.74 39.01 20.67
CA THR A 449 30.37 39.12 20.13
C THR A 449 30.30 38.67 18.68
N MET A 450 31.32 38.95 17.85
CA MET A 450 31.42 38.42 16.48
C MET A 450 31.28 36.91 16.42
N TRP A 451 32.10 36.18 17.17
CA TRP A 451 32.10 34.72 17.15
C TRP A 451 30.81 34.14 17.74
N ARG A 452 30.26 34.75 18.80
CA ARG A 452 28.96 34.35 19.36
C ARG A 452 27.84 34.51 18.33
N ALA A 453 27.79 35.67 17.68
CA ALA A 453 26.78 35.99 16.68
C ALA A 453 26.89 35.06 15.46
N LEU A 454 28.11 34.86 14.93
CA LEU A 454 28.37 34.00 13.78
C LEU A 454 27.93 32.55 14.04
N THR A 455 28.33 31.98 15.18
CA THR A 455 27.95 30.61 15.55
C THR A 455 26.45 30.49 15.76
N ALA A 456 25.81 31.46 16.44
CA ALA A 456 24.37 31.45 16.66
C ALA A 456 23.58 31.54 15.34
N VAL A 457 24.03 32.36 14.38
CA VAL A 457 23.38 32.49 13.05
C VAL A 457 23.33 31.14 12.33
N PHE A 458 24.44 30.40 12.29
CA PHE A 458 24.50 29.12 11.57
C PHE A 458 23.72 27.98 12.25
N ILE A 459 23.47 28.07 13.56
CA ILE A 459 22.70 27.06 14.30
C ILE A 459 21.20 27.32 14.22
N VAL A 460 20.77 28.55 14.50
CA VAL A 460 19.34 28.89 14.60
C VAL A 460 18.61 28.68 13.29
N ALA A 461 19.26 29.03 12.19
CA ALA A 461 18.61 29.09 10.90
C ALA A 461 18.39 27.72 10.23
N CYS A 462 18.42 26.57 10.93
CA CYS A 462 18.07 25.32 10.25
C CYS A 462 16.61 25.37 9.72
N PRO A 463 16.36 25.18 8.40
CA PRO A 463 15.01 25.04 7.88
C PRO A 463 14.45 23.62 8.09
N CYS A 464 14.94 22.87 9.09
CA CYS A 464 14.63 21.47 9.34
C CYS A 464 13.11 21.20 9.40
N ALA A 465 12.36 22.09 10.07
CA ALA A 465 10.90 22.00 10.18
C ALA A 465 10.17 22.20 8.83
N LEU A 466 10.78 22.95 7.90
CA LEU A 466 10.28 23.18 6.55
C LEU A 466 10.26 21.87 5.73
N LEU A 467 11.32 21.07 5.82
CA LEU A 467 11.37 19.82 5.05
C LEU A 467 10.40 18.78 5.59
N LEU A 468 10.22 18.75 6.91
CA LEU A 468 9.39 17.77 7.58
C LEU A 468 7.90 18.08 7.51
N SER A 469 7.50 19.35 7.42
CA SER A 469 6.07 19.69 7.43
C SER A 469 5.30 19.06 6.25
N THR A 470 5.95 18.90 5.10
CA THR A 470 5.34 18.32 3.89
C THR A 470 5.12 16.82 4.05
N THR A 471 6.18 16.08 4.39
CA THR A 471 6.11 14.62 4.57
C THR A 471 5.15 14.24 5.70
N TYR A 472 5.12 15.00 6.80
CA TYR A 472 4.19 14.73 7.90
C TYR A 472 2.76 15.13 7.61
N THR A 473 2.52 16.29 6.97
CA THR A 473 1.16 16.72 6.63
C THR A 473 0.54 15.73 5.66
N TYR A 474 1.26 15.40 4.58
CA TYR A 474 0.78 14.43 3.60
C TYR A 474 0.76 13.00 4.14
N GLY A 475 1.74 12.57 4.94
CA GLY A 475 1.70 11.28 5.61
C GLY A 475 0.49 11.12 6.54
N ASN A 476 0.13 12.15 7.30
CA ASN A 476 -1.07 12.13 8.15
C ASN A 476 -2.36 12.13 7.30
N LEU A 477 -2.40 12.88 6.19
CA LEU A 477 -3.53 12.84 5.26
C LEU A 477 -3.66 11.47 4.60
N MET A 478 -2.56 10.83 4.22
CA MET A 478 -2.54 9.47 3.68
C MET A 478 -3.14 8.47 4.67
N ARG A 479 -2.78 8.57 5.95
CA ARG A 479 -3.39 7.78 7.05
C ARG A 479 -4.90 8.06 7.20
N ILE A 480 -5.32 9.30 7.03
CA ILE A 480 -6.74 9.69 7.11
C ILE A 480 -7.51 9.16 5.90
N PHE A 481 -6.92 9.20 4.71
CA PHE A 481 -7.51 8.69 3.48
C PHE A 481 -7.69 7.17 3.56
N SER A 482 -6.68 6.45 4.07
CA SER A 482 -6.76 4.99 4.24
C SER A 482 -7.87 4.56 5.21
N GLN A 483 -8.15 5.37 6.25
CA GLN A 483 -9.30 5.16 7.15
C GLN A 483 -10.66 5.29 6.44
N ARG A 484 -10.72 6.01 5.32
CA ARG A 484 -11.87 6.10 4.40
C ARG A 484 -11.69 5.28 3.14
N LYS A 485 -10.87 4.22 3.21
CA LYS A 485 -10.66 3.26 2.12
C LYS A 485 -10.12 3.89 0.82
N PHE A 486 -9.39 4.99 0.96
CA PHE A 486 -8.59 5.55 -0.12
C PHE A 486 -7.10 5.37 0.19
N TYR A 487 -6.49 4.39 -0.45
CA TYR A 487 -5.13 3.95 -0.18
C TYR A 487 -4.19 4.52 -1.23
N LEU A 488 -3.27 5.39 -0.83
CA LEU A 488 -2.26 5.94 -1.72
C LEU A 488 -0.93 5.22 -1.52
N ARG A 489 -0.16 5.05 -2.60
CA ARG A 489 1.13 4.35 -2.58
C ARG A 489 2.20 5.15 -1.85
N HIS A 490 2.25 6.46 -2.08
CA HIS A 490 3.25 7.37 -1.52
C HIS A 490 2.63 8.71 -1.10
N HIS A 491 3.24 9.41 -0.14
CA HIS A 491 2.78 10.74 0.28
C HIS A 491 2.88 11.80 -0.82
N ASP A 492 3.81 11.63 -1.78
CA ASP A 492 4.03 12.53 -2.91
C ASP A 492 2.85 12.54 -3.88
N VAL A 493 2.05 11.48 -3.90
CA VAL A 493 0.81 11.42 -4.68
C VAL A 493 -0.17 12.49 -4.20
N ILE A 494 -0.25 12.76 -2.89
CA ILE A 494 -1.09 13.83 -2.34
C ILE A 494 -0.57 15.19 -2.79
N GLU A 495 0.75 15.39 -2.88
CA GLU A 495 1.30 16.64 -3.42
C GLU A 495 0.88 16.83 -4.88
N ALA A 496 1.02 15.77 -5.70
CA ALA A 496 0.62 15.78 -7.11
C ALA A 496 -0.89 16.06 -7.26
N MET A 497 -1.74 15.48 -6.41
CA MET A 497 -3.18 15.77 -6.37
C MET A 497 -3.51 17.26 -6.21
N THR A 498 -2.64 18.04 -5.55
CA THR A 498 -2.88 19.50 -5.36
C THR A 498 -2.55 20.36 -6.58
N LYS A 499 -1.91 19.77 -7.59
CA LYS A 499 -1.52 20.43 -8.84
C LYS A 499 -2.43 20.03 -10.00
N ILE A 500 -3.33 19.07 -9.81
CA ILE A 500 -4.24 18.58 -10.85
C ILE A 500 -5.15 19.71 -11.34
N ASP A 501 -5.28 19.80 -12.66
CA ASP A 501 -6.14 20.76 -13.33
C ASP A 501 -7.26 20.07 -14.12
N HIS A 502 -7.02 18.81 -14.55
CA HIS A 502 -7.95 18.01 -15.35
C HIS A 502 -8.11 16.61 -14.74
N ILE A 503 -9.36 16.18 -14.55
CA ILE A 503 -9.71 14.82 -14.12
C ILE A 503 -10.36 14.06 -15.27
N VAL A 504 -9.80 12.93 -15.63
CA VAL A 504 -10.30 12.02 -16.65
C VAL A 504 -10.88 10.80 -15.94
N PHE A 505 -12.13 10.47 -16.22
CA PHE A 505 -12.79 9.29 -15.69
C PHE A 505 -12.95 8.24 -16.78
N ASP A 506 -12.60 7.00 -16.50
CA ASP A 506 -13.16 5.88 -17.24
C ASP A 506 -14.64 5.72 -16.86
N LYS A 507 -15.47 5.22 -17.78
CA LYS A 507 -16.90 5.02 -17.51
C LYS A 507 -17.15 3.67 -16.84
N THR A 508 -16.83 2.60 -17.57
CA THR A 508 -17.15 1.21 -17.20
C THR A 508 -16.27 0.77 -16.04
N GLY A 509 -16.85 0.06 -15.05
CA GLY A 509 -16.16 -0.31 -13.80
C GLY A 509 -15.85 0.83 -12.84
N THR A 510 -15.99 2.07 -13.27
CA THR A 510 -15.53 3.25 -12.54
C THR A 510 -16.69 4.12 -12.09
N LEU A 511 -17.39 4.77 -13.02
CA LEU A 511 -18.60 5.55 -12.72
C LEU A 511 -19.83 4.66 -12.58
N THR A 512 -19.80 3.49 -13.23
CA THR A 512 -20.83 2.47 -13.13
C THR A 512 -20.46 1.41 -12.09
N ASP A 513 -21.45 0.87 -11.41
CA ASP A 513 -21.30 -0.26 -10.49
C ASP A 513 -21.29 -1.58 -11.30
N ASN A 514 -20.29 -2.43 -11.10
CA ASN A 514 -20.16 -3.70 -11.81
C ASN A 514 -21.07 -4.81 -11.25
N HIS A 515 -21.68 -4.60 -10.08
CA HIS A 515 -22.50 -5.59 -9.39
C HIS A 515 -24.01 -5.36 -9.53
N ILE A 516 -24.45 -4.18 -9.96
CA ILE A 516 -25.86 -3.82 -10.03
C ILE A 516 -26.22 -3.43 -11.47
N ASN A 517 -27.06 -4.26 -12.09
CA ASN A 517 -27.61 -4.00 -13.41
C ASN A 517 -29.13 -3.84 -13.33
N GLU A 518 -29.65 -2.85 -14.05
CA GLU A 518 -31.09 -2.76 -14.29
C GLU A 518 -31.42 -3.69 -15.45
N VAL A 519 -32.20 -4.73 -15.17
CA VAL A 519 -32.62 -5.72 -16.15
C VAL A 519 -34.09 -5.47 -16.46
N GLN A 520 -34.41 -5.31 -17.75
CA GLN A 520 -35.79 -5.15 -18.21
C GLN A 520 -36.07 -6.17 -19.31
N TYR A 521 -37.07 -7.01 -19.12
CA TYR A 521 -37.56 -7.90 -20.18
C TYR A 521 -38.67 -7.21 -21.00
N VAL A 522 -38.57 -7.30 -22.33
CA VAL A 522 -39.60 -6.86 -23.27
C VAL A 522 -39.88 -7.99 -24.27
N GLY A 523 -41.13 -8.43 -24.35
CA GLY A 523 -41.56 -9.51 -25.25
C GLY A 523 -42.83 -10.21 -24.77
N GLU A 524 -43.11 -11.37 -25.37
CA GLU A 524 -44.13 -12.31 -24.89
C GLU A 524 -43.79 -12.78 -23.47
N SER A 525 -44.81 -12.88 -22.60
CA SER A 525 -44.64 -13.37 -21.24
C SER A 525 -44.10 -14.81 -21.25
N ILE A 526 -42.97 -15.02 -20.59
CA ILE A 526 -42.37 -16.35 -20.43
C ILE A 526 -43.11 -17.05 -19.29
N ASP A 527 -43.66 -18.24 -19.55
CA ASP A 527 -44.27 -19.06 -18.51
C ASP A 527 -43.22 -19.56 -17.50
N TYR A 528 -43.68 -19.99 -16.34
CA TYR A 528 -42.79 -20.39 -15.23
C TYR A 528 -41.86 -21.55 -15.60
N GLU A 529 -42.33 -22.47 -16.46
CA GLU A 529 -41.54 -23.63 -16.90
C GLU A 529 -40.40 -23.20 -17.83
N ASN A 530 -40.67 -22.39 -18.85
CA ASN A 530 -39.63 -21.88 -19.75
C ASN A 530 -38.67 -20.92 -19.02
N LEU A 531 -39.17 -20.13 -18.06
CA LEU A 531 -38.34 -19.23 -17.27
C LEU A 531 -37.30 -20.01 -16.42
N ASN A 532 -37.69 -21.17 -15.87
CA ASN A 532 -36.76 -22.06 -15.17
C ASN A 532 -35.70 -22.67 -16.11
N VAL A 533 -36.08 -23.04 -17.33
CA VAL A 533 -35.11 -23.52 -18.33
C VAL A 533 -34.14 -22.41 -18.72
N VAL A 534 -34.64 -21.20 -18.97
CA VAL A 534 -33.82 -20.01 -19.23
C VAL A 534 -32.85 -19.76 -18.07
N TYR A 535 -33.31 -19.85 -16.83
CA TYR A 535 -32.44 -19.75 -15.65
C TYR A 535 -31.34 -20.80 -15.65
N ALA A 536 -31.67 -22.07 -15.91
CA ALA A 536 -30.70 -23.17 -15.96
C ALA A 536 -29.64 -22.97 -17.06
N LEU A 537 -30.03 -22.46 -18.24
CA LEU A 537 -29.08 -22.10 -19.30
C LEU A 537 -28.14 -20.99 -18.83
N LEU A 538 -28.68 -19.94 -18.21
CA LEU A 538 -27.91 -18.79 -17.72
C LEU A 538 -26.97 -19.17 -16.57
N ASP A 539 -27.36 -20.12 -15.71
CA ASP A 539 -26.55 -20.66 -14.62
C ASP A 539 -25.27 -21.33 -15.11
N ARG A 540 -25.34 -21.99 -16.27
CA ARG A 540 -24.17 -22.61 -16.93
C ARG A 540 -23.29 -21.62 -17.72
N SER A 541 -23.64 -20.33 -17.71
CA SER A 541 -22.90 -19.26 -18.39
C SER A 541 -22.24 -18.30 -17.41
N ASN A 542 -20.92 -18.14 -17.53
CA ASN A 542 -20.16 -17.21 -16.69
C ASN A 542 -20.19 -15.74 -17.16
N HIS A 543 -20.84 -15.45 -18.29
CA HIS A 543 -20.88 -14.09 -18.86
C HIS A 543 -21.59 -13.10 -17.92
N SER A 544 -21.09 -11.87 -17.81
CA SER A 544 -21.63 -10.81 -16.94
C SER A 544 -23.13 -10.56 -17.18
N LEU A 545 -23.53 -10.44 -18.45
CA LEU A 545 -24.94 -10.34 -18.86
C LEU A 545 -25.79 -11.54 -18.42
N SER A 546 -25.24 -12.76 -18.46
CA SER A 546 -25.97 -13.96 -18.00
C SER A 546 -26.19 -13.94 -16.49
N LYS A 547 -25.19 -13.52 -15.72
CA LYS A 547 -25.29 -13.35 -14.26
C LYS A 547 -26.33 -12.29 -13.89
N ALA A 548 -26.37 -11.18 -14.63
CA ALA A 548 -27.34 -10.10 -14.42
C ALA A 548 -28.78 -10.59 -14.62
N ILE A 549 -29.07 -11.25 -15.74
CA ILE A 549 -30.41 -11.80 -16.02
C ILE A 549 -30.77 -12.88 -15.00
N LYS A 550 -29.82 -13.76 -14.65
CA LYS A 550 -30.04 -14.81 -13.65
C LYS A 550 -30.44 -14.24 -12.29
N GLN A 551 -29.78 -13.17 -11.84
CA GLN A 551 -30.13 -12.49 -10.59
C GLN A 551 -31.53 -11.88 -10.63
N ASP A 552 -31.94 -11.31 -11.76
CA ASP A 552 -33.29 -10.73 -11.95
C ASP A 552 -34.40 -11.79 -11.91
N ILE A 553 -34.18 -12.96 -12.54
CA ILE A 553 -35.17 -14.04 -12.59
C ILE A 553 -35.48 -14.63 -11.21
N GLY A 554 -34.47 -14.82 -10.35
CA GLY A 554 -34.65 -15.15 -8.93
C GLY A 554 -35.30 -16.51 -8.59
N ILE A 555 -35.36 -17.48 -9.51
CA ILE A 555 -36.02 -18.78 -9.30
C ILE A 555 -35.02 -19.93 -9.45
N TYR A 556 -35.06 -20.91 -8.55
CA TYR A 556 -34.20 -22.09 -8.57
C TYR A 556 -35.04 -23.38 -8.41
N ASN A 557 -35.15 -24.13 -9.50
CA ASN A 557 -35.47 -25.55 -9.48
C ASN A 557 -34.34 -26.27 -10.23
N ASP A 558 -33.88 -27.41 -9.70
CA ASP A 558 -32.80 -28.17 -10.31
C ASP A 558 -33.33 -28.89 -11.57
N ILE A 559 -32.99 -28.36 -12.75
CA ILE A 559 -33.44 -28.88 -14.05
C ILE A 559 -32.23 -29.36 -14.84
N SER A 560 -32.29 -30.61 -15.31
CA SER A 560 -31.28 -31.16 -16.23
C SER A 560 -31.54 -30.70 -17.66
N ILE A 561 -30.57 -29.99 -18.23
CA ILE A 561 -30.56 -29.51 -19.62
C ILE A 561 -29.58 -30.34 -20.45
N GLU A 562 -30.01 -30.74 -21.64
CA GLU A 562 -29.23 -31.57 -22.56
C GLU A 562 -28.50 -30.71 -23.61
N ASN A 563 -27.35 -31.19 -24.08
CA ASN A 563 -26.60 -30.60 -25.21
C ASN A 563 -26.33 -29.08 -25.10
N PHE A 564 -26.02 -28.59 -23.90
CA PHE A 564 -25.63 -27.19 -23.69
C PHE A 564 -24.37 -26.82 -24.51
N LYS A 565 -24.46 -25.73 -25.26
CA LYS A 565 -23.35 -25.14 -26.03
C LYS A 565 -23.26 -23.65 -25.77
N ASN A 566 -22.05 -23.19 -25.48
CA ASN A 566 -21.73 -21.76 -25.41
C ASN A 566 -20.91 -21.39 -26.65
N ILE A 567 -21.39 -20.41 -27.42
CA ILE A 567 -20.75 -19.93 -28.65
C ILE A 567 -20.20 -18.53 -28.36
N PRO A 568 -18.86 -18.39 -28.21
CA PRO A 568 -18.21 -17.14 -27.84
C PRO A 568 -18.63 -15.98 -28.74
N GLY A 569 -18.92 -14.84 -28.12
CA GLY A 569 -19.34 -13.62 -28.82
C GLY A 569 -20.74 -13.67 -29.44
N LYS A 570 -21.49 -14.78 -29.30
CA LYS A 570 -22.83 -14.94 -29.87
C LYS A 570 -23.91 -15.23 -28.83
N GLY A 571 -23.78 -16.30 -28.06
CA GLY A 571 -24.84 -16.74 -27.14
C GLY A 571 -24.71 -18.20 -26.68
N ILE A 572 -25.73 -18.68 -25.97
CA ILE A 572 -25.86 -20.02 -25.43
C ILE A 572 -27.09 -20.73 -26.01
N GLU A 573 -27.00 -22.04 -26.24
CA GLU A 573 -28.10 -22.88 -26.69
C GLU A 573 -28.13 -24.23 -25.97
N ALA A 574 -29.32 -24.81 -25.78
CA ALA A 574 -29.50 -26.11 -25.14
C ALA A 574 -30.86 -26.74 -25.52
N TRP A 575 -31.04 -28.01 -25.17
CA TRP A 575 -32.27 -28.78 -25.39
C TRP A 575 -32.91 -29.19 -24.05
N TYR A 576 -34.24 -29.06 -23.97
CA TYR A 576 -35.04 -29.52 -22.83
C TYR A 576 -36.41 -30.02 -23.31
N ASN A 577 -36.78 -31.25 -22.97
CA ASN A 577 -38.04 -31.90 -23.40
C ASN A 577 -38.31 -31.75 -24.92
N ASP A 578 -37.32 -32.08 -25.76
CA ASP A 578 -37.35 -31.95 -27.23
C ASP A 578 -37.54 -30.52 -27.79
N ARG A 579 -37.48 -29.48 -26.94
CA ARG A 579 -37.51 -28.07 -27.35
C ARG A 579 -36.10 -27.47 -27.36
N HIS A 580 -35.84 -26.62 -28.34
CA HIS A 580 -34.56 -25.97 -28.54
C HIS A 580 -34.56 -24.53 -28.04
N TYR A 581 -33.71 -24.22 -27.05
CA TYR A 581 -33.60 -22.91 -26.43
C TYR A 581 -32.34 -22.20 -26.92
N LYS A 582 -32.46 -20.92 -27.30
CA LYS A 582 -31.34 -20.04 -27.63
C LYS A 582 -31.44 -18.73 -26.86
N ILE A 583 -30.33 -18.29 -26.28
CA ILE A 583 -30.22 -17.01 -25.57
C ILE A 583 -28.94 -16.30 -26.05
N GLY A 584 -29.04 -15.09 -26.59
CA GLY A 584 -27.84 -14.40 -27.08
C GLY A 584 -28.10 -13.14 -27.90
N SER A 585 -27.11 -12.75 -28.70
CA SER A 585 -27.18 -11.56 -29.56
C SER A 585 -28.26 -11.68 -30.65
N ALA A 586 -28.68 -10.54 -31.20
CA ALA A 586 -29.63 -10.47 -32.31
C ALA A 586 -29.16 -11.32 -33.53
N SER A 587 -27.85 -11.28 -33.82
CA SER A 587 -27.24 -12.07 -34.90
C SER A 587 -27.27 -13.58 -34.65
N PHE A 588 -27.28 -14.01 -33.39
CA PHE A 588 -27.32 -15.43 -33.03
C PHE A 588 -28.72 -16.04 -33.19
N ILE A 589 -29.74 -15.23 -32.95
CA ILE A 589 -31.15 -15.63 -33.04
C ILE A 589 -31.75 -15.28 -34.42
N ASN A 590 -30.98 -14.62 -35.30
CA ASN A 590 -31.41 -14.15 -36.63
C ASN A 590 -32.57 -13.14 -36.58
N VAL A 591 -32.51 -12.19 -35.63
CA VAL A 591 -33.47 -11.10 -35.50
C VAL A 591 -32.81 -9.73 -35.72
N SER A 592 -33.63 -8.74 -36.06
CA SER A 592 -33.16 -7.35 -36.10
C SER A 592 -32.81 -6.87 -34.68
N PRO A 593 -31.65 -6.21 -34.47
CA PRO A 593 -31.32 -5.63 -33.18
C PRO A 593 -32.30 -4.54 -32.72
N ASN A 594 -33.11 -3.98 -33.62
CA ASN A 594 -34.13 -2.98 -33.29
C ASN A 594 -35.54 -3.58 -33.16
N LEU A 595 -35.67 -4.91 -33.02
CA LEU A 595 -36.98 -5.57 -32.91
C LEU A 595 -37.74 -5.13 -31.64
N TYR A 596 -37.02 -4.88 -30.54
CA TYR A 596 -37.56 -4.37 -29.30
C TYR A 596 -36.81 -3.12 -28.86
N GLU A 597 -37.56 -2.13 -28.39
CA GLU A 597 -37.01 -0.85 -27.94
C GLU A 597 -36.63 -0.93 -26.45
N VAL A 598 -35.45 -1.51 -26.17
CA VAL A 598 -34.87 -1.60 -24.81
C VAL A 598 -33.55 -0.85 -24.72
N LYS A 599 -33.30 -0.25 -23.55
CA LYS A 599 -32.06 0.45 -23.24
C LYS A 599 -30.99 -0.54 -22.79
N GLY A 600 -29.73 -0.24 -23.14
CA GLY A 600 -28.57 -1.04 -22.71
C GLY A 600 -28.23 -2.20 -23.65
N ALA A 601 -27.44 -3.16 -23.16
CA ALA A 601 -27.07 -4.36 -23.90
C ALA A 601 -28.29 -5.28 -24.04
N GLN A 602 -28.52 -5.81 -25.24
CA GLN A 602 -29.69 -6.62 -25.54
C GLN A 602 -29.34 -8.10 -25.65
N VAL A 603 -30.09 -8.94 -24.93
CA VAL A 603 -29.99 -10.40 -24.98
C VAL A 603 -31.35 -10.97 -25.33
N PHE A 604 -31.45 -11.55 -26.52
CA PHE A 604 -32.68 -12.12 -27.06
C PHE A 604 -32.87 -13.56 -26.56
N ILE A 605 -34.12 -14.01 -26.52
CA ILE A 605 -34.50 -15.39 -26.19
C ILE A 605 -35.36 -15.95 -27.31
N SER A 606 -35.05 -17.18 -27.71
CA SER A 606 -35.85 -17.94 -28.67
C SER A 606 -36.05 -19.38 -28.21
N ILE A 607 -37.25 -19.90 -28.48
CA ILE A 607 -37.64 -21.31 -28.31
C ILE A 607 -38.11 -21.82 -29.66
N ASP A 608 -37.56 -22.93 -30.13
CA ASP A 608 -37.91 -23.59 -31.40
C ASP A 608 -37.90 -22.64 -32.62
N GLY A 609 -36.98 -21.67 -32.61
CA GLY A 609 -36.85 -20.66 -33.67
C GLY A 609 -37.86 -19.51 -33.60
N LYS A 610 -38.81 -19.52 -32.65
CA LYS A 610 -39.67 -18.38 -32.34
C LYS A 610 -38.99 -17.49 -31.32
N THR A 611 -38.83 -16.20 -31.59
CA THR A 611 -38.30 -15.22 -30.63
C THR A 611 -39.40 -14.83 -29.64
N LEU A 612 -39.15 -15.01 -28.35
CA LEU A 612 -40.10 -14.64 -27.29
C LEU A 612 -39.95 -13.17 -26.90
N GLY A 613 -38.73 -12.68 -26.80
CA GLY A 613 -38.45 -11.33 -26.33
C GLY A 613 -36.95 -11.08 -26.19
N CYS A 614 -36.61 -9.96 -25.55
CA CYS A 614 -35.24 -9.69 -25.14
C CYS A 614 -35.15 -9.01 -23.77
N TYR A 615 -34.06 -9.27 -23.08
CA TYR A 615 -33.62 -8.53 -21.92
C TYR A 615 -32.77 -7.34 -22.36
N GLY A 616 -33.14 -6.14 -21.92
CA GLY A 616 -32.27 -4.97 -21.89
C GLY A 616 -31.53 -4.92 -20.55
N ILE A 617 -30.21 -4.83 -20.59
CA ILE A 617 -29.34 -4.80 -19.41
C ILE A 617 -28.60 -3.46 -19.43
N LYS A 618 -28.84 -2.65 -18.42
CA LYS A 618 -28.22 -1.33 -18.28
C LYS A 618 -27.35 -1.28 -17.03
N ASN A 619 -26.10 -0.85 -17.21
CA ASN A 619 -25.21 -0.58 -16.10
C ASN A 619 -25.75 0.60 -15.27
N ILE A 620 -25.78 0.44 -13.96
CA ILE A 620 -26.23 1.50 -13.05
C ILE A 620 -25.02 2.37 -12.67
N TYR A 621 -25.23 3.69 -12.70
CA TYR A 621 -24.25 4.64 -12.17
C TYR A 621 -24.21 4.55 -10.65
N ARG A 622 -23.03 4.59 -10.06
CA ARG A 622 -22.87 4.54 -8.60
C ARG A 622 -23.60 5.72 -7.94
N GLU A 623 -24.10 5.48 -6.74
CA GLU A 623 -24.77 6.49 -5.94
C GLU A 623 -23.83 7.69 -5.67
N GLY A 624 -24.35 8.92 -5.81
CA GLY A 624 -23.58 10.14 -5.54
C GLY A 624 -22.64 10.60 -6.66
N VAL A 625 -22.50 9.86 -7.77
CA VAL A 625 -21.57 10.21 -8.86
C VAL A 625 -21.95 11.51 -9.55
N SER A 626 -23.24 11.75 -9.77
CA SER A 626 -23.70 12.98 -10.44
C SER A 626 -23.40 14.23 -9.59
N GLU A 627 -23.64 14.17 -8.28
CA GLU A 627 -23.25 15.27 -7.37
C GLU A 627 -21.73 15.44 -7.30
N MET A 628 -20.98 14.34 -7.26
CA MET A 628 -19.52 14.36 -7.25
C MET A 628 -18.96 15.06 -8.50
N ILE A 629 -19.36 14.64 -9.71
CA ILE A 629 -18.92 15.23 -10.98
C ILE A 629 -19.27 16.72 -11.02
N LYS A 630 -20.48 17.11 -10.62
CA LYS A 630 -20.89 18.52 -10.56
C LYS A 630 -20.05 19.33 -9.55
N ALA A 631 -19.69 18.74 -8.41
CA ALA A 631 -18.85 19.41 -7.42
C ALA A 631 -17.40 19.58 -7.91
N ILE A 632 -16.84 18.54 -8.54
CA ILE A 632 -15.50 18.57 -9.15
C ILE A 632 -15.46 19.56 -10.31
N GLY A 633 -16.49 19.60 -11.16
CA GLY A 633 -16.55 20.45 -12.36
C GLY A 633 -16.55 21.95 -12.07
N LYS A 634 -16.73 22.36 -10.80
CA LYS A 634 -16.55 23.76 -10.37
C LYS A 634 -15.09 24.19 -10.29
N SER A 635 -14.17 23.24 -10.08
CA SER A 635 -12.75 23.51 -9.79
C SER A 635 -11.79 22.85 -10.78
N TYR A 636 -12.22 21.82 -11.49
CA TYR A 636 -11.39 21.03 -12.41
C TYR A 636 -12.08 20.86 -13.75
N LYS A 637 -11.29 20.75 -14.83
CA LYS A 637 -11.79 20.25 -16.11
C LYS A 637 -12.08 18.75 -15.97
N ILE A 638 -13.13 18.27 -16.63
CA ILE A 638 -13.53 16.87 -16.58
C ILE A 638 -13.60 16.32 -17.99
N SER A 639 -13.05 15.13 -18.21
CA SER A 639 -13.32 14.30 -19.40
C SER A 639 -13.79 12.91 -18.99
N ILE A 640 -14.63 12.28 -19.81
CA ILE A 640 -14.97 10.85 -19.69
C ILE A 640 -14.46 10.11 -20.92
N LEU A 641 -13.79 8.99 -20.68
CA LEU A 641 -13.40 8.02 -21.68
C LEU A 641 -14.22 6.74 -21.48
N SER A 642 -14.65 6.10 -22.56
CA SER A 642 -15.35 4.82 -22.50
C SER A 642 -15.05 3.97 -23.73
N GLY A 643 -14.92 2.67 -23.54
CA GLY A 643 -14.91 1.69 -24.64
C GLY A 643 -16.31 1.37 -25.19
N ASP A 644 -17.37 1.77 -24.48
CA ASP A 644 -18.75 1.50 -24.88
C ASP A 644 -19.23 2.42 -26.01
N ASN A 645 -20.38 2.07 -26.60
CA ASN A 645 -21.05 2.88 -27.61
C ASN A 645 -21.68 4.17 -27.04
N GLU A 646 -22.07 5.08 -27.94
CA GLU A 646 -22.53 6.43 -27.61
C GLU A 646 -23.94 6.52 -26.97
N ASN A 647 -24.57 5.39 -26.61
CA ASN A 647 -25.97 5.35 -26.17
C ASN A 647 -26.24 6.21 -24.92
N GLU A 648 -25.23 6.43 -24.07
CA GLU A 648 -25.35 7.20 -22.82
C GLU A 648 -24.75 8.61 -22.90
N LYS A 649 -24.32 9.04 -24.09
CA LYS A 649 -23.66 10.34 -24.33
C LYS A 649 -24.47 11.52 -23.81
N LYS A 650 -25.77 11.58 -24.13
CA LYS A 650 -26.66 12.67 -23.69
C LYS A 650 -26.76 12.78 -22.17
N TYR A 651 -26.79 11.64 -21.48
CA TYR A 651 -26.84 11.62 -20.02
C TYR A 651 -25.53 12.14 -19.42
N LEU A 652 -24.38 11.64 -19.87
CA LEU A 652 -23.06 12.07 -19.38
C LEU A 652 -22.78 13.55 -19.66
N GLN A 653 -23.14 14.04 -20.85
CA GLN A 653 -23.03 15.46 -21.21
C GLN A 653 -23.87 16.36 -20.30
N SER A 654 -25.06 15.90 -19.87
CA SER A 654 -25.91 16.65 -18.94
C SER A 654 -25.31 16.79 -17.53
N ILE A 655 -24.33 15.95 -17.16
CA ILE A 655 -23.66 15.99 -15.86
C ILE A 655 -22.39 16.85 -15.92
N ILE A 656 -21.65 16.79 -17.03
CA ILE A 656 -20.33 17.44 -17.17
C ILE A 656 -20.41 18.91 -17.57
N ASN A 657 -21.57 19.40 -18.03
CA ASN A 657 -21.77 20.77 -18.54
C ASN A 657 -20.80 21.18 -19.68
N ASN A 658 -20.13 20.21 -20.32
CA ASN A 658 -19.26 20.42 -21.47
C ASN A 658 -19.47 19.27 -22.47
N GLU A 659 -20.05 19.59 -23.63
CA GLU A 659 -20.44 18.60 -24.64
C GLU A 659 -19.24 17.93 -25.32
N GLN A 660 -18.07 18.58 -25.34
CA GLN A 660 -16.85 18.10 -26.03
C GLN A 660 -15.95 17.19 -25.18
N ALA A 661 -16.39 16.84 -23.97
CA ALA A 661 -15.57 16.16 -22.98
C ALA A 661 -15.83 14.65 -22.83
N CYS A 662 -16.66 14.05 -23.69
CA CYS A 662 -17.00 12.62 -23.62
C CYS A 662 -16.54 11.90 -24.89
N PHE A 663 -15.66 10.90 -24.74
CA PHE A 663 -15.10 10.10 -25.81
C PHE A 663 -15.52 8.63 -25.64
N PHE A 664 -16.11 8.06 -26.68
CA PHE A 664 -16.66 6.70 -26.70
C PHE A 664 -15.91 5.83 -27.72
N ASN A 665 -16.15 4.52 -27.68
CA ASN A 665 -15.47 3.53 -28.52
C ASN A 665 -13.93 3.63 -28.46
N GLN A 666 -13.38 4.01 -27.29
CA GLN A 666 -11.94 4.21 -27.11
C GLN A 666 -11.22 2.90 -26.76
N ALA A 667 -10.20 2.55 -27.54
CA ALA A 667 -9.29 1.47 -27.21
C ALA A 667 -8.32 1.86 -26.06
N PRO A 668 -7.75 0.90 -25.31
CA PRO A 668 -6.81 1.19 -24.21
C PRO A 668 -5.63 2.11 -24.60
N GLN A 669 -5.11 1.93 -25.82
CA GLN A 669 -4.02 2.74 -26.36
C GLN A 669 -4.45 4.20 -26.61
N GLU A 670 -5.68 4.40 -27.10
CA GLU A 670 -6.25 5.72 -27.37
C GLU A 670 -6.50 6.47 -26.05
N LYS A 671 -6.93 5.76 -24.99
CA LYS A 671 -7.04 6.35 -23.64
C LYS A 671 -5.69 6.91 -23.17
N LEU A 672 -4.60 6.16 -23.37
CA LEU A 672 -3.25 6.60 -23.01
C LEU A 672 -2.80 7.81 -23.83
N GLU A 673 -3.02 7.80 -25.15
CA GLU A 673 -2.67 8.91 -26.04
C GLU A 673 -3.45 10.19 -25.72
N TYR A 674 -4.70 10.07 -25.29
CA TYR A 674 -5.50 11.19 -24.80
C TYR A 674 -4.86 11.85 -23.57
N ILE A 675 -4.42 11.07 -22.59
CA ILE A 675 -3.71 11.60 -21.42
C ILE A 675 -2.42 12.32 -21.84
N LYS A 676 -1.63 11.75 -22.76
CA LYS A 676 -0.42 12.41 -23.30
C LYS A 676 -0.73 13.74 -23.98
N THR A 677 -1.83 13.81 -24.73
CA THR A 677 -2.25 15.03 -25.42
C THR A 677 -2.53 16.13 -24.41
N LEU A 678 -3.32 15.86 -23.37
CA LEU A 678 -3.60 16.81 -22.29
C LEU A 678 -2.32 17.26 -21.57
N GLN A 679 -1.39 16.35 -21.30
CA GLN A 679 -0.10 16.68 -20.68
C GLN A 679 0.78 17.54 -21.59
N SER A 680 0.75 17.31 -22.91
CA SER A 680 1.49 18.12 -23.89
C SER A 680 0.96 19.55 -23.99
N GLU A 681 -0.31 19.77 -23.66
CA GLU A 681 -0.93 21.09 -23.50
C GLU A 681 -0.57 21.76 -22.16
N GLY A 682 0.26 21.12 -21.33
CA GLY A 682 0.71 21.64 -20.05
C GLY A 682 -0.28 21.43 -18.89
N GLN A 683 -1.28 20.56 -19.06
CA GLN A 683 -2.24 20.24 -18.01
C GLN A 683 -1.71 19.13 -17.09
N ASN A 684 -1.95 19.25 -15.78
CA ASN A 684 -1.70 18.15 -14.84
C ASN A 684 -2.96 17.27 -14.74
N VAL A 685 -2.82 16.00 -15.08
CA VAL A 685 -3.95 15.09 -15.33
C VAL A 685 -4.06 14.03 -14.25
N MET A 686 -5.24 13.90 -13.65
CA MET A 686 -5.62 12.76 -12.83
C MET A 686 -6.48 11.81 -13.66
N MET A 687 -6.08 10.55 -13.76
CA MET A 687 -6.92 9.50 -14.34
C MET A 687 -7.58 8.70 -13.23
N VAL A 688 -8.88 8.45 -13.34
CA VAL A 688 -9.64 7.61 -12.43
C VAL A 688 -10.28 6.50 -13.25
N GLY A 689 -9.96 5.24 -12.97
CA GLY A 689 -10.60 4.13 -13.65
C GLY A 689 -10.47 2.80 -12.92
N ASP A 690 -10.82 1.68 -13.54
CA ASP A 690 -10.90 0.36 -12.86
C ASP A 690 -9.55 -0.34 -12.70
N GLY A 691 -8.52 0.17 -13.39
CA GLY A 691 -7.17 -0.37 -13.34
C GLY A 691 -6.88 -1.50 -14.31
N LEU A 692 -7.85 -1.89 -15.13
CA LEU A 692 -7.77 -3.08 -15.98
C LEU A 692 -7.54 -2.66 -17.43
N ASN A 693 -8.53 -1.94 -17.98
CA ASN A 693 -8.54 -1.49 -19.36
C ASN A 693 -7.84 -0.15 -19.56
N ASP A 694 -7.42 0.47 -18.46
CA ASP A 694 -6.87 1.81 -18.38
C ASP A 694 -5.53 1.85 -17.64
N ALA A 695 -4.93 0.71 -17.32
CA ALA A 695 -3.62 0.63 -16.64
C ALA A 695 -2.54 1.52 -17.29
N GLY A 696 -2.50 1.53 -18.62
CA GLY A 696 -1.61 2.41 -19.38
C GLY A 696 -1.90 3.91 -19.18
N ALA A 697 -3.18 4.28 -19.19
CA ALA A 697 -3.64 5.66 -19.02
C ALA A 697 -3.45 6.15 -17.56
N LEU A 698 -3.80 5.32 -16.57
CA LEU A 698 -3.57 5.57 -15.14
C LEU A 698 -2.12 5.89 -14.86
N LYS A 699 -1.22 5.09 -15.42
CA LYS A 699 0.20 5.27 -15.18
C LYS A 699 0.79 6.48 -15.90
N GLN A 700 0.32 6.77 -17.11
CA GLN A 700 0.76 7.94 -17.88
C GLN A 700 0.33 9.25 -17.20
N SER A 701 -0.80 9.24 -16.49
CA SER A 701 -1.31 10.41 -15.78
C SER A 701 -0.39 10.84 -14.61
N ASP A 702 -0.51 12.11 -14.20
CA ASP A 702 0.25 12.65 -13.08
C ASP A 702 -0.19 12.04 -11.74
N VAL A 703 -1.47 11.65 -11.67
CA VAL A 703 -2.04 10.87 -10.58
C VAL A 703 -3.04 9.84 -11.12
N GLY A 704 -2.70 8.56 -11.09
CA GLY A 704 -3.60 7.47 -11.46
C GLY A 704 -4.31 6.86 -10.24
N ILE A 705 -5.64 6.89 -10.19
CA ILE A 705 -6.44 6.27 -9.13
C ILE A 705 -7.25 5.11 -9.69
N ALA A 706 -6.99 3.89 -9.18
CA ALA A 706 -7.80 2.71 -9.51
C ALA A 706 -9.01 2.59 -8.55
N ILE A 707 -10.19 2.30 -9.09
CA ILE A 707 -11.40 2.01 -8.34
C ILE A 707 -11.50 0.52 -8.13
N ASN A 708 -11.72 0.09 -6.89
CA ASN A 708 -11.86 -1.31 -6.56
C ASN A 708 -13.14 -1.60 -5.76
N ASP A 709 -13.94 -2.56 -6.24
CA ASP A 709 -15.16 -3.04 -5.58
C ASP A 709 -14.96 -4.33 -4.78
N SER A 710 -13.93 -5.12 -5.10
CA SER A 710 -13.65 -6.42 -4.49
C SER A 710 -12.24 -6.42 -3.91
N GLY A 711 -12.10 -6.56 -2.59
CA GLY A 711 -10.88 -6.28 -1.83
C GLY A 711 -9.58 -7.00 -2.23
N ASN A 712 -9.58 -7.81 -3.30
CA ASN A 712 -8.46 -8.56 -3.83
C ASN A 712 -7.89 -8.06 -5.18
N ASN A 713 -8.51 -7.07 -5.85
CA ASN A 713 -7.98 -6.53 -7.11
C ASN A 713 -7.03 -5.34 -6.85
N PHE A 714 -5.72 -5.57 -6.97
CA PHE A 714 -4.70 -4.53 -6.81
C PHE A 714 -4.08 -4.19 -8.16
N THR A 715 -4.24 -2.94 -8.60
CA THR A 715 -3.69 -2.48 -9.89
C THR A 715 -2.32 -1.83 -9.70
N PRO A 716 -1.23 -2.45 -10.18
CA PRO A 716 0.13 -1.95 -9.97
C PRO A 716 0.44 -0.64 -10.71
N ALA A 717 -0.36 -0.33 -11.72
CA ALA A 717 -0.23 0.86 -12.55
C ALA A 717 -0.78 2.14 -11.91
N ALA A 718 -1.52 2.03 -10.81
CA ALA A 718 -2.13 3.15 -10.10
C ALA A 718 -1.24 3.69 -8.97
N ASP A 719 -1.29 5.01 -8.77
CA ASP A 719 -0.67 5.71 -7.65
C ASP A 719 -1.52 5.62 -6.37
N GLY A 720 -2.80 5.27 -6.51
CA GLY A 720 -3.70 4.99 -5.40
C GLY A 720 -4.90 4.11 -5.77
N ILE A 721 -5.51 3.50 -4.77
CA ILE A 721 -6.68 2.64 -4.87
C ILE A 721 -7.80 3.22 -4.00
N LEU A 722 -8.98 3.40 -4.59
CA LEU A 722 -10.17 3.90 -3.91
C LEU A 722 -11.27 2.83 -3.93
N ASP A 723 -11.81 2.50 -2.76
CA ASP A 723 -13.00 1.64 -2.66
C ASP A 723 -14.16 2.31 -3.42
N GLY A 724 -14.79 1.59 -4.33
CA GLY A 724 -15.82 2.14 -5.21
C GLY A 724 -17.02 2.76 -4.47
N ARG A 725 -17.30 2.31 -3.24
CA ARG A 725 -18.36 2.91 -2.38
C ARG A 725 -18.01 4.32 -1.90
N MET A 726 -16.72 4.69 -1.92
CA MET A 726 -16.21 5.98 -1.49
C MET A 726 -15.91 6.91 -2.68
N LEU A 727 -16.20 6.50 -3.92
CA LEU A 727 -15.98 7.32 -5.11
C LEU A 727 -16.69 8.68 -5.01
N SER A 728 -17.92 8.69 -4.50
CA SER A 728 -18.71 9.92 -4.31
C SER A 728 -18.04 10.96 -3.40
N ASP A 729 -17.05 10.56 -2.59
CA ASP A 729 -16.26 11.42 -1.72
C ASP A 729 -14.96 11.94 -2.38
N LEU A 730 -14.69 11.62 -3.65
CA LEU A 730 -13.48 12.05 -4.37
C LEU A 730 -13.23 13.56 -4.32
N ASN A 731 -14.30 14.36 -4.47
CA ASN A 731 -14.25 15.80 -4.33
C ASN A 731 -13.74 16.25 -2.94
N LYS A 732 -14.12 15.54 -1.87
CA LYS A 732 -13.69 15.81 -0.49
C LYS A 732 -12.21 15.46 -0.32
N PHE A 733 -11.74 14.36 -0.89
CA PHE A 733 -10.32 13.98 -0.88
C PHE A 733 -9.45 15.02 -1.58
N LEU A 734 -9.83 15.42 -2.80
CA LEU A 734 -9.15 16.47 -3.57
C LEU A 734 -9.08 17.79 -2.81
N TYR A 735 -10.22 18.25 -2.26
CA TYR A 735 -10.26 19.47 -1.47
C TYR A 735 -9.39 19.37 -0.20
N THR A 736 -9.36 18.19 0.45
CA THR A 736 -8.54 17.97 1.65
C THR A 736 -7.06 17.96 1.32
N ALA A 737 -6.65 17.45 0.15
CA ALA A 737 -5.28 17.56 -0.33
C ALA A 737 -4.87 19.04 -0.50
N VAL A 738 -5.73 19.86 -1.12
CA VAL A 738 -5.52 21.31 -1.28
C VAL A 738 -5.44 22.03 0.07
N LEU A 739 -6.30 21.66 1.03
CA LEU A 739 -6.21 22.16 2.40
C LEU A 739 -4.89 21.75 3.08
N GLY A 740 -4.41 20.53 2.86
CA GLY A 740 -3.10 20.07 3.30
C GLY A 740 -1.96 20.97 2.81
N ARG A 741 -2.00 21.36 1.53
CA ARG A 741 -1.05 22.34 0.98
C ARG A 741 -1.10 23.69 1.71
N LYS A 742 -2.29 24.18 2.07
CA LYS A 742 -2.43 25.41 2.87
C LYS A 742 -1.84 25.26 4.28
N VAL A 743 -2.00 24.09 4.92
CA VAL A 743 -1.37 23.78 6.22
C VAL A 743 0.16 23.82 6.10
N ILE A 744 0.72 23.25 5.03
CA ILE A 744 2.16 23.28 4.77
C ILE A 744 2.64 24.73 4.62
N PHE A 745 1.95 25.56 3.83
CA PHE A 745 2.30 26.98 3.69
C PHE A 745 2.16 27.77 5.00
N ALA A 746 1.16 27.49 5.81
CA ALA A 746 1.02 28.12 7.13
C ALA A 746 2.18 27.71 8.06
N ALA A 747 2.55 26.43 8.07
CA ALA A 747 3.70 25.93 8.82
C ALA A 747 5.01 26.56 8.34
N PHE A 748 5.16 26.81 7.04
CA PHE A 748 6.29 27.54 6.49
C PHE A 748 6.34 28.98 6.95
N ALA A 749 5.22 29.69 6.91
CA ALA A 749 5.16 31.07 7.38
C ALA A 749 5.58 31.17 8.85
N VAL A 750 5.10 30.25 9.70
CA VAL A 750 5.49 30.17 11.12
C VAL A 750 6.98 29.86 11.26
N SER A 751 7.51 28.88 10.51
CA SER A 751 8.93 28.50 10.54
C SER A 751 9.85 29.65 10.12
N ILE A 752 9.50 30.36 9.05
CA ILE A 752 10.25 31.51 8.56
C ILE A 752 10.22 32.64 9.59
N LEU A 753 9.04 32.97 10.14
CA LEU A 753 8.90 34.03 11.14
C LEU A 753 9.78 33.74 12.37
N TYR A 754 9.73 32.50 12.86
CA TYR A 754 10.57 32.05 13.96
C TYR A 754 12.07 32.18 13.63
N ASN A 755 12.50 31.74 12.44
CA ASN A 755 13.89 31.86 12.01
C ASN A 755 14.33 33.33 11.86
N ILE A 756 13.46 34.22 11.39
CA ILE A 756 13.74 35.67 11.31
C ILE A 756 13.93 36.26 12.71
N ILE A 757 13.06 35.93 13.67
CA ILE A 757 13.18 36.39 15.05
C ILE A 757 14.47 35.86 15.68
N GLY A 758 14.77 34.58 15.45
CA GLY A 758 16.00 33.96 15.92
C GLY A 758 17.25 34.65 15.34
N LEU A 759 17.28 34.85 14.02
CA LEU A 759 18.36 35.57 13.34
C LEU A 759 18.52 37.00 13.84
N TYR A 760 17.43 37.72 14.12
CA TYR A 760 17.46 39.07 14.67
C TYR A 760 18.28 39.13 15.97
N TYR A 761 18.06 38.19 16.90
CA TYR A 761 18.83 38.10 18.14
C TYR A 761 20.24 37.52 17.94
N SER A 762 20.41 36.59 17.00
CA SER A 762 21.71 35.99 16.67
C SER A 762 22.69 37.02 16.10
N VAL A 763 22.27 37.85 15.14
CA VAL A 763 23.13 38.86 14.50
C VAL A 763 23.62 39.91 15.51
N GLN A 764 22.81 40.19 16.55
CA GLN A 764 23.17 41.08 17.66
C GLN A 764 24.09 40.42 18.71
N GLY A 765 24.35 39.12 18.62
CA GLY A 765 25.13 38.36 19.62
C GLY A 765 24.41 38.14 20.96
N LEU A 766 23.12 38.49 21.04
CA LEU A 766 22.29 38.34 22.24
C LEU A 766 21.90 36.87 22.49
N LEU A 767 21.83 36.07 21.43
CA LEU A 767 21.49 34.65 21.53
C LEU A 767 22.74 33.78 21.74
N SER A 768 22.74 32.93 22.77
CA SER A 768 23.82 31.96 22.96
C SER A 768 23.67 30.75 22.02
N PRO A 769 24.78 30.17 21.53
CA PRO A 769 24.75 28.95 20.70
C PRO A 769 24.01 27.77 21.34
N MET A 770 24.10 27.60 22.66
CA MET A 770 23.38 26.56 23.40
C MET A 770 21.86 26.77 23.35
N ILE A 771 21.39 28.00 23.58
CA ILE A 771 19.96 28.32 23.51
C ILE A 771 19.46 28.07 22.08
N ALA A 772 20.22 28.47 21.06
CA ALA A 772 19.92 28.18 19.67
C ALA A 772 19.77 26.67 19.39
N ALA A 773 20.68 25.84 19.93
CA ALA A 773 20.69 24.40 19.74
C ALA A 773 19.49 23.68 20.39
N ILE A 774 18.94 24.21 21.48
CA ILE A 774 17.72 23.69 22.14
C ILE A 774 16.47 24.16 21.41
N LEU A 775 16.46 25.44 21.02
CA LEU A 775 15.34 26.09 20.37
C LEU A 775 14.99 25.44 19.01
N MET A 776 16.00 24.99 18.26
CA MET A 776 15.82 24.38 16.93
C MET A 776 15.01 23.05 16.93
N PRO A 777 15.35 22.00 17.72
CA PRO A 777 14.54 20.79 17.79
C PRO A 777 13.15 21.05 18.40
N LEU A 778 13.04 21.99 19.35
CA LEU A 778 11.76 22.40 19.93
C LEU A 778 10.84 23.04 18.87
N SER A 779 11.39 23.92 18.04
CA SER A 779 10.69 24.55 16.91
C SER A 779 10.24 23.51 15.87
N SER A 780 11.10 22.53 15.58
CA SER A 780 10.74 21.42 14.69
C SER A 780 9.58 20.60 15.27
N LEU A 781 9.63 20.27 16.56
CA LEU A 781 8.57 19.52 17.25
C LEU A 781 7.25 20.29 17.29
N THR A 782 7.25 21.60 17.56
CA THR A 782 6.02 22.41 17.58
C THR A 782 5.37 22.46 16.20
N ILE A 783 6.15 22.64 15.13
CA ILE A 783 5.64 22.62 13.76
C ILE A 783 5.06 21.25 13.40
N LEU A 784 5.69 20.16 13.82
CA LEU A 784 5.16 18.80 13.65
C LEU A 784 3.82 18.61 14.37
N LEU A 785 3.70 19.07 15.62
CA LEU A 785 2.46 18.98 16.38
C LEU A 785 1.34 19.82 15.78
N ILE A 786 1.66 21.03 15.29
CA ILE A 786 0.72 21.93 14.62
C ILE A 786 0.22 21.31 13.32
N THR A 787 1.14 20.84 12.48
CA THR A 787 0.80 20.24 11.17
C THR A 787 -0.04 18.98 11.35
N TYR A 788 0.31 18.11 12.29
CA TYR A 788 -0.47 16.91 12.64
C TYR A 788 -1.88 17.26 13.15
N SER A 789 -1.98 18.21 14.09
CA SER A 789 -3.24 18.60 14.71
C SER A 789 -4.17 19.31 13.72
N LEU A 790 -3.64 20.24 12.93
CA LEU A 790 -4.41 21.03 11.98
C LEU A 790 -4.91 20.18 10.80
N SER A 791 -4.05 19.32 10.24
CA SER A 791 -4.47 18.36 9.21
C SER A 791 -5.53 17.38 9.72
N GLY A 792 -5.39 16.90 10.96
CA GLY A 792 -6.39 16.04 11.61
C GLY A 792 -7.72 16.74 11.90
N TYR A 793 -7.69 18.02 12.29
CA TYR A 793 -8.89 18.83 12.52
C TYR A 793 -9.64 19.12 11.20
N LEU A 794 -8.91 19.51 10.15
CA LEU A 794 -9.49 19.79 8.84
C LEU A 794 -10.17 18.55 8.24
N ALA A 795 -9.54 17.38 8.37
CA ALA A 795 -10.15 16.12 7.95
C ALA A 795 -11.43 15.75 8.71
N ARG A 796 -11.50 16.05 10.02
CA ARG A 796 -12.74 15.88 10.82
C ARG A 796 -13.85 16.80 10.31
N LYS A 797 -13.52 18.06 10.03
CA LYS A 797 -14.48 19.05 9.52
C LYS A 797 -15.08 18.62 8.17
N MET A 798 -14.29 17.93 7.34
CA MET A 798 -14.74 17.39 6.04
C MET A 798 -15.46 16.03 6.13
N LYS A 799 -15.71 15.50 7.34
CA LYS A 799 -16.32 14.17 7.59
C LYS A 799 -15.56 12.97 6.98
N ILE A 800 -14.31 13.17 6.56
CA ILE A 800 -13.41 12.11 6.07
C ILE A 800 -12.86 11.31 7.25
N LYS A 801 -12.85 11.85 8.46
CA LYS A 801 -12.53 11.05 9.65
C LYS A 801 -13.81 10.38 10.17
N THR A 802 -13.84 9.05 10.22
CA THR A 802 -14.80 8.33 11.06
C THR A 802 -14.58 8.76 12.52
N VAL A 803 -15.64 9.21 13.18
CA VAL A 803 -15.67 9.22 14.65
C VAL A 803 -15.57 7.77 15.05
N ARG A 804 -14.61 7.48 15.94
CA ARG A 804 -14.26 6.14 16.40
C ARG A 804 -15.48 5.34 16.84
#